data_AF-A0A7J5ZHK7-F1
#
_entry.id   AF-A0A7J5ZHK7-F1
#
_cell.length_a   1.000
_cell.length_b   1.000
_cell.length_c   1.000
_cell.angle_alpha   90.00
_cell.angle_beta   90.00
_cell.angle_gamma   90.00
#
_symmetry.space_group_name_H-M   'P 1'
#
loop_
_entity.id
_entity.type
_entity.pdbx_description
1 polymer ?
#
loop_
_entity_poly.entity_id
_entity_poly.type
_entity_poly.pdbx_seq_one_letter_code
_entity_poly.pdbx_strand_id
1 'polypeptide(L)'
;MLELGLPKYTDKLEEISASASKSILWRKLLEKMKNEWTELQFDFTQYRRTRGTSVVSSVDDIQVLDDHIIKTQTIKGSPFIKPIEVECKEWEQKLLQVQDILDAMLKCQSSWLYLEPIFSSEDIIAQMPEEGRSSASSTPAGGTSSLKWYTKHISCLLKDTCRVLVAASAAQHAGVLHDSNIFLEEIQRGLNTYLEEKRLYFPRAWLRSGSWSRADDAEDVPQEEVGVAVAWSGSDLCFLHFWTSEVSNAIQNNTLRRSLTELKAVMSFVHHTARDVVVKLAQDGVSSLNDFQWISQLRYYWEGSEVMLRMITPPGHIRIRYLGNSPRLVITPLTDRCYRTLMGALKLNLGGAPEGPAGTGKTETTKDLAKALAKQCVVFNCSDGLDYKAMSKFFKGLAQSGAAACFDEFNRIGYRTPGPSILNHTLIHRNIMGYISLSLCQVEVLSVVAQQVLSIQQAIAKNLKRFVFEGTELSLNPTCCVFITMNPGYAGRAELPDNLKALFRTVAMMVPDYALIGEISLYSMGFIQSRRFSLVYCGFLTGFSLVYCGFLTSLAQKIVATYRLCSEQLSSQHHYDYGMRAVKSVLTAAGNLKLKFPQEDESVLLLRALMDVNMAKFLAQDVPLFQGIISDLFPGVVLPKPDYELLLKAVHENIIKLKLQPVPWFISKVIQVYEMMLVRHGFMIVGEPLGGKTCAYKVLAGALRDLYEGLMEEFAVDFGIINPKAISMGQLSPFRP
;
A
#
# COMPACT_ATOMS: atom_id res chain seq x y z
N MET A 1 -69.58 18.42 30.71
CA MET A 1 -68.99 18.90 29.43
C MET A 1 -69.90 19.87 28.69
N LEU A 2 -71.17 19.50 28.42
CA LEU A 2 -72.14 20.39 27.76
C LEU A 2 -72.50 21.63 28.59
N GLU A 3 -72.65 21.50 29.91
CA GLU A 3 -72.97 22.62 30.83
C GLU A 3 -71.83 23.64 31.01
N LEU A 4 -70.59 23.29 30.63
CA LEU A 4 -69.40 24.16 30.77
C LEU A 4 -69.03 24.88 29.45
N GLY A 5 -69.82 24.74 28.38
CA GLY A 5 -69.56 25.41 27.09
C GLY A 5 -68.33 24.89 26.32
N LEU A 6 -67.81 23.72 26.67
CA LEU A 6 -66.62 23.09 26.07
C LEU A 6 -66.68 22.81 24.55
N PRO A 7 -67.85 22.63 23.88
CA PRO A 7 -67.91 22.45 22.42
C PRO A 7 -67.35 23.63 21.61
N LYS A 8 -67.27 24.84 22.20
CA LYS A 8 -66.66 26.03 21.59
C LYS A 8 -65.12 25.99 21.57
N TYR A 9 -64.53 25.06 22.31
CA TYR A 9 -63.08 24.92 22.49
C TYR A 9 -62.56 23.57 21.97
N THR A 10 -63.38 22.78 21.27
CA THR A 10 -63.03 21.43 20.77
C THR A 10 -61.74 21.44 19.95
N ASP A 11 -61.62 22.37 19.00
CA ASP A 11 -60.42 22.49 18.15
C ASP A 11 -59.15 22.76 18.97
N LYS A 12 -59.26 23.60 20.02
CA LYS A 12 -58.14 23.88 20.94
C LYS A 12 -57.81 22.68 21.81
N LEU A 13 -58.82 21.91 22.23
CA LEU A 13 -58.63 20.69 23.03
C LEU A 13 -58.01 19.57 22.21
N GLU A 14 -58.35 19.45 20.92
CA GLU A 14 -57.70 18.52 19.99
C GLU A 14 -56.24 18.91 19.74
N GLU A 15 -55.94 20.19 19.53
CA GLU A 15 -54.56 20.68 19.38
C GLU A 15 -53.73 20.40 20.64
N ILE A 16 -54.26 20.68 21.83
CA ILE A 16 -53.61 20.41 23.11
C ILE A 16 -53.43 18.90 23.33
N SER A 17 -54.43 18.08 22.99
CA SER A 17 -54.37 16.61 23.10
C SER A 17 -53.32 16.01 22.15
N ALA A 18 -53.27 16.46 20.91
CA ALA A 18 -52.29 16.02 19.92
C ALA A 18 -50.86 16.45 20.32
N SER A 19 -50.71 17.66 20.86
CA SER A 19 -49.44 18.17 21.41
C SER A 19 -48.98 17.36 22.63
N ALA A 20 -49.91 17.04 23.55
CA ALA A 20 -49.64 16.21 24.73
C ALA A 20 -49.25 14.76 24.37
N SER A 21 -49.91 14.18 23.36
CA SER A 21 -49.60 12.83 22.88
C SER A 21 -48.22 12.74 22.22
N LYS A 22 -47.78 13.80 21.54
CA LYS A 22 -46.43 13.87 20.95
C LYS A 22 -45.36 14.17 22.00
N SER A 23 -45.64 15.03 22.99
CA SER A 23 -44.67 15.36 24.04
C SER A 23 -44.40 14.19 24.99
N ILE A 24 -45.40 13.36 25.29
CA ILE A 24 -45.19 12.15 26.11
C ILE A 24 -44.36 11.08 25.39
N LEU A 25 -44.47 10.98 24.06
CA LEU A 25 -43.62 10.10 23.26
C LEU A 25 -42.14 10.50 23.38
N TRP A 26 -41.85 11.80 23.25
CA TRP A 26 -40.50 12.33 23.40
C TRP A 26 -39.94 12.14 24.81
N ARG A 27 -40.78 12.30 25.85
CA ARG A 27 -40.39 12.02 27.23
C ARG A 27 -40.04 10.54 27.43
N LYS A 28 -40.85 9.61 26.92
CA LYS A 28 -40.57 8.16 27.01
C LYS A 28 -39.26 7.78 26.30
N LEU A 29 -38.98 8.39 25.14
CA LEU A 29 -37.72 8.18 24.43
C LEU A 29 -36.52 8.72 25.21
N LEU A 30 -36.64 9.90 25.83
CA LEU A 30 -35.60 10.48 26.68
C LEU A 30 -35.33 9.62 27.93
N GLU A 31 -36.38 9.14 28.60
CA GLU A 31 -36.26 8.22 29.74
C GLU A 31 -35.61 6.90 29.34
N LYS A 32 -35.99 6.34 28.18
CA LYS A 32 -35.37 5.12 27.65
C LYS A 32 -33.87 5.30 27.43
N MET A 33 -33.47 6.40 26.76
CA MET A 33 -32.05 6.72 26.58
C MET A 33 -31.36 6.83 27.94
N LYS A 34 -31.90 7.62 28.89
CA LYS A 34 -31.31 7.77 30.23
C LYS A 34 -31.09 6.43 30.92
N ASN A 35 -32.05 5.51 30.84
CA ASN A 35 -31.94 4.17 31.43
C ASN A 35 -30.81 3.35 30.79
N GLU A 36 -30.70 3.35 29.46
CA GLU A 36 -29.62 2.66 28.74
C GLU A 36 -28.23 3.13 29.22
N TRP A 37 -28.07 4.42 29.56
CA TRP A 37 -26.80 4.96 30.09
C TRP A 37 -26.52 4.66 31.57
N THR A 38 -27.52 4.24 32.37
CA THR A 38 -27.29 3.94 33.79
C THR A 38 -26.47 2.68 34.03
N GLU A 39 -26.50 1.75 33.09
CA GLU A 39 -25.84 0.44 33.17
C GLU A 39 -24.48 0.41 32.46
N LEU A 40 -24.18 1.40 31.61
CA LEU A 40 -22.91 1.47 30.86
C LEU A 40 -21.71 1.71 31.79
N GLN A 41 -20.70 0.85 31.63
CA GLN A 41 -19.45 0.88 32.37
C GLN A 41 -18.25 0.89 31.42
N PHE A 42 -17.13 1.38 31.91
CA PHE A 42 -15.86 1.28 31.18
C PHE A 42 -15.21 -0.08 31.45
N ASP A 43 -14.82 -0.78 30.38
CA ASP A 43 -14.09 -2.03 30.46
C ASP A 43 -12.58 -1.80 30.44
N PHE A 44 -11.88 -2.33 31.44
CA PHE A 44 -10.45 -2.15 31.61
C PHE A 44 -9.70 -3.48 31.50
N THR A 45 -8.55 -3.44 30.82
CA THR A 45 -7.61 -4.55 30.73
C THR A 45 -6.29 -4.16 31.37
N GLN A 46 -5.61 -5.12 31.99
CA GLN A 46 -4.33 -4.86 32.63
C GLN A 46 -3.25 -4.64 31.56
N TYR A 47 -2.51 -3.53 31.66
CA TYR A 47 -1.42 -3.20 30.75
C TYR A 47 -0.08 -3.72 31.27
N ARG A 48 0.50 -4.69 30.53
CA ARG A 48 1.72 -5.45 30.88
C ARG A 48 1.59 -6.16 32.26
N ARG A 49 2.51 -7.07 32.61
CA ARG A 49 2.51 -7.75 33.94
C ARG A 49 2.85 -6.81 35.12
N THR A 50 2.82 -5.50 34.89
CA THR A 50 3.09 -4.46 35.88
C THR A 50 1.91 -4.38 36.86
N ARG A 51 2.19 -4.42 38.17
CA ARG A 51 1.16 -4.29 39.20
C ARG A 51 0.59 -2.87 39.23
N GLY A 52 -0.67 -2.70 38.83
CA GLY A 52 -1.48 -1.52 39.16
C GLY A 52 -1.94 -0.63 38.00
N THR A 53 -1.60 -0.93 36.75
CA THR A 53 -2.01 -0.12 35.58
C THR A 53 -3.01 -0.89 34.72
N SER A 54 -4.20 -0.31 34.52
CA SER A 54 -5.20 -0.83 33.58
C SER A 54 -5.53 0.23 32.54
N VAL A 55 -5.74 -0.21 31.30
CA VAL A 55 -6.07 0.63 30.14
C VAL A 55 -7.49 0.30 29.69
N VAL A 56 -8.18 1.29 29.11
CA VAL A 56 -9.50 1.08 28.52
C VAL A 56 -9.35 0.12 27.34
N SER A 57 -10.15 -0.94 27.33
CA SER A 57 -10.00 -2.07 26.42
C SER A 57 -10.89 -1.95 25.18
N SER A 58 -12.20 -1.98 25.39
CA SER A 58 -13.20 -1.71 24.36
C SER A 58 -14.07 -0.52 24.79
N VAL A 59 -14.49 0.23 23.78
CA VAL A 59 -15.42 1.36 23.88
C VAL A 59 -16.65 1.07 23.02
N ASP A 60 -16.83 -0.17 22.56
CA ASP A 60 -17.87 -0.56 21.58
C ASP A 60 -19.27 -0.29 22.12
N ASP A 61 -19.52 -0.59 23.41
CA ASP A 61 -20.80 -0.34 24.06
C ASP A 61 -21.11 1.16 24.24
N ILE A 62 -20.08 2.01 24.15
CA ILE A 62 -20.18 3.48 24.28
C ILE A 62 -20.30 4.14 22.88
N GLN A 63 -20.20 3.40 21.78
CA GLN A 63 -20.44 3.91 20.41
C GLN A 63 -21.89 4.39 20.18
N VAL A 64 -22.81 4.04 21.10
CA VAL A 64 -24.19 4.55 21.11
C VAL A 64 -24.23 6.07 21.40
N LEU A 65 -23.12 6.68 21.84
CA LEU A 65 -23.00 8.10 22.16
C LEU A 65 -23.43 9.02 21.01
N ASP A 66 -22.87 8.85 19.82
CA ASP A 66 -23.15 9.72 18.68
C ASP A 66 -24.62 9.61 18.25
N ASP A 67 -25.16 8.39 18.24
CA ASP A 67 -26.57 8.12 17.96
C ASP A 67 -27.50 8.83 18.97
N HIS A 68 -27.14 8.80 20.25
CA HIS A 68 -27.92 9.45 21.31
C HIS A 68 -27.80 10.96 21.31
N ILE A 69 -26.66 11.53 20.88
CA ILE A 69 -26.51 12.96 20.62
C ILE A 69 -27.45 13.40 19.49
N ILE A 70 -27.43 12.69 18.35
CA ILE A 70 -28.29 13.01 17.18
C ILE A 70 -29.78 12.90 17.54
N LYS A 71 -30.18 11.84 18.26
CA LYS A 71 -31.57 11.67 18.72
C LYS A 71 -31.99 12.80 19.67
N THR A 72 -31.11 13.22 20.58
CA THR A 72 -31.39 14.33 21.51
C THR A 72 -31.53 15.67 20.78
N GLN A 73 -30.66 15.95 19.79
CA GLN A 73 -30.79 17.13 18.93
C GLN A 73 -32.09 17.12 18.10
N THR A 74 -32.51 15.95 17.64
CA THR A 74 -33.79 15.77 16.93
C THR A 74 -34.99 16.06 17.85
N ILE A 75 -34.94 15.58 19.10
CA ILE A 75 -35.96 15.87 20.12
C ILE A 75 -36.03 17.38 20.38
N LYS A 76 -34.88 18.05 20.52
CA LYS A 76 -34.77 19.50 20.73
C LYS A 76 -35.28 20.33 19.54
N GLY A 77 -35.14 19.84 18.30
CA GLY A 77 -35.67 20.47 17.09
C GLY A 77 -37.19 20.35 16.92
N SER A 78 -37.87 19.56 17.76
CA SER A 78 -39.32 19.34 17.69
C SER A 78 -40.11 20.56 18.22
N PRO A 79 -41.21 20.96 17.56
CA PRO A 79 -42.07 22.05 18.03
C PRO A 79 -42.81 21.73 19.34
N PHE A 80 -42.83 20.45 19.76
CA PHE A 80 -43.53 19.96 20.96
C PHE A 80 -42.61 19.80 22.19
N ILE A 81 -41.38 20.35 22.14
CA ILE A 81 -40.35 20.20 23.18
C ILE A 81 -40.61 21.00 24.46
N LYS A 82 -41.39 22.10 24.39
CA LYS A 82 -41.54 23.08 25.49
C LYS A 82 -41.66 22.49 26.91
N PRO A 83 -42.43 21.41 27.17
CA PRO A 83 -42.57 20.84 28.52
C PRO A 83 -41.32 20.10 29.06
N ILE A 84 -40.39 19.68 28.19
CA ILE A 84 -39.19 18.89 28.51
C ILE A 84 -37.90 19.58 28.03
N GLU A 85 -37.99 20.83 27.57
CA GLU A 85 -36.88 21.54 26.93
C GLU A 85 -35.67 21.71 27.86
N VAL A 86 -35.91 22.04 29.13
CA VAL A 86 -34.86 22.20 30.14
C VAL A 86 -34.13 20.87 30.36
N GLU A 87 -34.89 19.80 30.57
CA GLU A 87 -34.37 18.45 30.80
C GLU A 87 -33.59 17.91 29.59
N CYS A 88 -34.05 18.22 28.37
CA CYS A 88 -33.38 17.84 27.13
C CYS A 88 -32.06 18.60 26.93
N LYS A 89 -32.01 19.90 27.28
CA LYS A 89 -30.78 20.70 27.21
C LYS A 89 -29.73 20.22 28.21
N GLU A 90 -30.13 19.91 29.43
CA GLU A 90 -29.23 19.34 30.44
C GLU A 90 -28.70 17.97 30.01
N TRP A 91 -29.55 17.14 29.40
CA TRP A 91 -29.14 15.84 28.89
C TRP A 91 -28.16 15.93 27.72
N GLU A 92 -28.42 16.82 26.76
CA GLU A 92 -27.51 17.11 25.65
C GLU A 92 -26.14 17.57 26.16
N GLN A 93 -26.11 18.50 27.13
CA GLN A 93 -24.87 18.96 27.74
C GLN A 93 -24.09 17.82 28.42
N LYS A 94 -24.78 16.91 29.11
CA LYS A 94 -24.15 15.72 29.71
C LYS A 94 -23.53 14.80 28.65
N LEU A 95 -24.23 14.53 27.55
CA LEU A 95 -23.69 13.69 26.47
C LEU A 95 -22.48 14.33 25.78
N LEU A 96 -22.50 15.65 25.55
CA LEU A 96 -21.35 16.37 24.98
C LEU A 96 -20.15 16.38 25.94
N GLN A 97 -20.37 16.47 27.25
CA GLN A 97 -19.30 16.34 28.25
C GLN A 97 -18.71 14.93 28.28
N VAL A 98 -19.54 13.89 28.15
CA VAL A 98 -19.07 12.50 28.02
C VAL A 98 -18.18 12.36 26.78
N GLN A 99 -18.57 12.93 25.64
CA GLN A 99 -17.79 12.88 24.39
C GLN A 99 -16.41 13.54 24.56
N ASP A 100 -16.36 14.76 25.08
CA ASP A 100 -15.10 15.49 25.30
C ASP A 100 -14.14 14.74 26.24
N ILE A 101 -14.65 14.20 27.34
CA ILE A 101 -13.84 13.43 28.30
C ILE A 101 -13.35 12.12 27.66
N LEU A 102 -14.20 11.42 26.91
CA LEU A 102 -13.85 10.17 26.25
C LEU A 102 -12.75 10.38 25.20
N ASP A 103 -12.89 11.39 24.34
CA ASP A 103 -11.92 11.72 23.30
C ASP A 103 -10.58 12.16 23.92
N ALA A 104 -10.62 13.02 24.95
CA ALA A 104 -9.43 13.45 25.67
C ALA A 104 -8.73 12.28 26.38
N MET A 105 -9.49 11.35 26.97
CA MET A 105 -8.96 10.15 27.62
C MET A 105 -8.33 9.17 26.63
N LEU A 106 -8.99 8.89 25.49
CA LEU A 106 -8.46 7.99 24.46
C LEU A 106 -7.21 8.58 23.79
N LYS A 107 -7.19 9.89 23.54
CA LYS A 107 -6.00 10.60 23.06
C LYS A 107 -4.84 10.49 24.05
N CYS A 108 -5.11 10.72 25.33
CA CYS A 108 -4.11 10.63 26.39
C CYS A 108 -3.55 9.20 26.51
N GLN A 109 -4.44 8.19 26.53
CA GLN A 109 -4.06 6.77 26.55
C GLN A 109 -3.19 6.40 25.35
N SER A 110 -3.55 6.83 24.14
CA SER A 110 -2.77 6.54 22.93
C SER A 110 -1.37 7.16 22.98
N SER A 111 -1.27 8.43 23.40
CA SER A 111 0.02 9.12 23.54
C SER A 111 0.88 8.53 24.66
N TRP A 112 0.26 8.15 25.77
CA TRP A 112 0.92 7.52 26.91
C TRP A 112 1.46 6.12 26.55
N LEU A 113 0.67 5.28 25.88
CA LEU A 113 1.08 3.96 25.42
C LEU A 113 2.30 4.02 24.48
N TYR A 114 2.42 5.10 23.70
CA TYR A 114 3.59 5.32 22.84
C TYR A 114 4.84 5.78 23.62
N LEU A 115 4.67 6.68 24.60
CA LEU A 115 5.78 7.31 25.32
C LEU A 115 6.29 6.47 26.50
N GLU A 116 5.43 5.67 27.14
CA GLU A 116 5.78 4.89 28.34
C GLU A 116 6.94 3.91 28.12
N PRO A 117 6.95 3.08 27.06
CA PRO A 117 8.07 2.19 26.81
C PRO A 117 9.37 2.97 26.56
N ILE A 118 9.30 4.09 25.85
CA ILE A 118 10.46 4.91 25.45
C ILE A 118 11.11 5.55 26.67
N PHE A 119 10.32 6.16 27.55
CA PHE A 119 10.82 6.81 28.76
C PHE A 119 10.95 5.86 29.96
N SER A 120 10.72 4.55 29.77
CA SER A 120 11.05 3.53 30.79
C SER A 120 12.56 3.23 30.85
N SER A 121 13.27 3.48 29.75
CA SER A 121 14.72 3.25 29.66
C SER A 121 15.52 4.41 30.29
N GLU A 122 16.40 4.07 31.23
CA GLU A 122 17.28 5.03 31.91
C GLU A 122 18.23 5.74 30.93
N ASP A 123 18.62 5.07 29.84
CA ASP A 123 19.53 5.61 28.82
C ASP A 123 18.93 6.79 28.04
N ILE A 124 17.62 6.74 27.76
CA ILE A 124 16.92 7.80 27.04
C ILE A 124 16.69 9.00 27.97
N ILE A 125 16.33 8.75 29.24
CA ILE A 125 16.19 9.79 30.26
C ILE A 125 17.52 10.53 30.48
N ALA A 126 18.65 9.81 30.48
CA ALA A 126 19.97 10.43 30.62
C ALA A 126 20.33 11.35 29.45
N GLN A 127 19.86 11.02 28.24
CA GLN A 127 20.14 11.79 27.02
C GLN A 127 19.16 12.94 26.79
N MET A 128 17.94 12.86 27.32
CA MET A 128 16.92 13.90 27.30
C MET A 128 16.53 14.29 28.73
N PRO A 129 17.40 14.96 29.50
CA PRO A 129 17.15 15.19 30.92
C PRO A 129 16.06 16.23 31.18
N GLU A 130 15.75 17.15 30.25
CA GLU A 130 14.67 18.12 30.43
C GLU A 130 13.29 17.47 30.24
N GLU A 131 13.09 16.71 29.18
CA GLU A 131 11.88 15.93 28.92
C GLU A 131 11.77 14.74 29.87
N GLY A 132 12.90 14.11 30.19
CA GLY A 132 13.04 13.05 31.19
C GLY A 132 12.70 13.55 32.58
N ARG A 133 13.20 14.72 33.01
CA ARG A 133 12.72 15.39 34.24
C ARG A 133 11.28 15.85 34.11
N SER A 134 10.79 16.27 32.95
CA SER A 134 9.37 16.62 32.82
C SER A 134 8.49 15.37 32.96
N SER A 135 8.99 14.21 32.53
CA SER A 135 8.36 12.90 32.73
C SER A 135 8.50 12.35 34.18
N ALA A 136 9.58 12.72 34.89
CA ALA A 136 9.98 12.15 36.19
C ALA A 136 9.80 13.09 37.40
N SER A 137 9.88 14.40 37.21
CA SER A 137 9.85 15.42 38.25
C SER A 137 8.41 15.79 38.61
N SER A 138 8.15 15.77 39.91
CA SER A 138 7.06 16.49 40.55
C SER A 138 7.31 17.98 40.38
N THR A 139 6.39 18.70 39.73
CA THR A 139 6.37 20.17 39.73
C THR A 139 6.37 20.68 41.19
N PRO A 140 6.98 21.83 41.52
CA PRO A 140 7.03 22.35 42.91
C PRO A 140 5.67 22.73 43.51
N ALA A 141 4.58 22.58 42.75
CA ALA A 141 3.21 22.76 43.19
C ALA A 141 2.43 21.44 43.04
N GLY A 142 2.77 20.43 43.86
CA GLY A 142 1.88 19.30 44.20
C GLY A 142 1.34 18.39 43.08
N GLY A 143 1.76 18.55 41.81
CA GLY A 143 1.31 17.74 40.67
C GLY A 143 2.13 16.46 40.50
N THR A 144 1.46 15.31 40.32
CA THR A 144 2.12 14.03 40.00
C THR A 144 2.47 13.99 38.50
N SER A 145 3.66 13.48 38.12
CA SER A 145 4.18 13.49 36.73
C SER A 145 3.26 12.82 35.72
N SER A 146 3.17 13.30 34.48
CA SER A 146 2.15 12.90 33.48
C SER A 146 2.13 11.41 33.11
N LEU A 147 3.25 10.69 33.22
CA LEU A 147 3.32 9.23 33.02
C LEU A 147 2.83 8.42 34.23
N LYS A 148 3.12 8.89 35.45
CA LYS A 148 2.55 8.34 36.69
C LYS A 148 1.13 8.86 36.96
N TRP A 149 0.77 9.98 36.37
CA TRP A 149 -0.53 10.65 36.43
C TRP A 149 -1.58 9.78 35.77
N TYR A 150 -1.34 9.28 34.55
CA TYR A 150 -2.28 8.37 33.88
C TYR A 150 -2.57 7.16 34.77
N THR A 151 -1.54 6.51 35.32
CA THR A 151 -1.68 5.37 36.23
C THR A 151 -2.40 5.74 37.54
N LYS A 152 -2.11 6.89 38.14
CA LYS A 152 -2.69 7.35 39.42
C LYS A 152 -4.13 7.86 39.27
N HIS A 153 -4.46 8.56 38.19
CA HIS A 153 -5.78 9.12 37.92
C HIS A 153 -6.73 8.11 37.29
N ILE A 154 -6.28 7.26 36.36
CA ILE A 154 -7.10 6.12 35.92
C ILE A 154 -7.30 5.15 37.09
N SER A 155 -6.30 4.88 37.93
CA SER A 155 -6.52 4.11 39.16
C SER A 155 -7.51 4.77 40.14
N CYS A 156 -7.64 6.10 40.13
CA CYS A 156 -8.62 6.82 40.94
C CYS A 156 -10.02 6.73 40.33
N LEU A 157 -10.15 6.90 39.01
CA LEU A 157 -11.38 6.65 38.25
C LEU A 157 -11.88 5.20 38.43
N LEU A 158 -10.94 4.23 38.36
CA LEU A 158 -11.17 2.79 38.52
C LEU A 158 -11.72 2.41 39.90
N LYS A 159 -11.33 3.14 40.95
CA LYS A 159 -11.70 2.80 42.34
C LYS A 159 -13.05 3.39 42.75
N ASP A 160 -13.41 4.56 42.21
CA ASP A 160 -14.57 5.30 42.70
C ASP A 160 -15.75 5.35 41.70
N THR A 161 -15.54 5.20 40.38
CA THR A 161 -16.61 5.41 39.38
C THR A 161 -16.44 4.61 38.08
N CYS A 162 -16.84 3.33 38.07
CA CYS A 162 -16.89 2.51 36.83
C CYS A 162 -18.01 2.93 35.85
N ARG A 163 -18.98 3.74 36.27
CA ARG A 163 -20.12 4.17 35.45
C ARG A 163 -19.80 5.43 34.64
N VAL A 164 -20.08 5.38 33.34
CA VAL A 164 -19.72 6.43 32.36
C VAL A 164 -20.29 7.80 32.73
N LEU A 165 -21.58 7.87 33.13
CA LEU A 165 -22.23 9.13 33.50
C LEU A 165 -21.66 9.80 34.77
N VAL A 166 -21.17 8.99 35.72
CA VAL A 166 -20.62 9.51 36.98
C VAL A 166 -19.19 10.01 36.76
N ALA A 167 -18.42 9.29 35.94
CA ALA A 167 -17.11 9.74 35.48
C ALA A 167 -17.21 11.08 34.72
N ALA A 168 -18.23 11.25 33.86
CA ALA A 168 -18.43 12.48 33.09
C ALA A 168 -18.90 13.68 33.91
N SER A 169 -19.61 13.44 35.03
CA SER A 169 -20.11 14.51 35.90
C SER A 169 -19.00 15.17 36.74
N ALA A 170 -17.82 14.57 36.80
CA ALA A 170 -16.69 15.09 37.53
C ALA A 170 -15.88 16.08 36.66
N ALA A 171 -16.43 17.28 36.45
CA ALA A 171 -15.88 18.33 35.59
C ALA A 171 -14.42 18.72 35.86
N GLN A 172 -13.92 18.48 37.08
CA GLN A 172 -12.51 18.70 37.44
C GLN A 172 -11.53 17.80 36.67
N HIS A 173 -11.97 16.63 36.20
CA HIS A 173 -11.09 15.70 35.48
C HIS A 173 -10.89 16.07 34.00
N ALA A 174 -11.86 16.75 33.38
CA ALA A 174 -11.78 17.15 31.96
C ALA A 174 -10.65 18.15 31.69
N GLY A 175 -10.53 19.19 32.52
CA GLY A 175 -9.46 20.19 32.39
C GLY A 175 -8.07 19.56 32.54
N VAL A 176 -7.91 18.67 33.53
CA VAL A 176 -6.62 18.00 33.77
C VAL A 176 -6.26 17.03 32.64
N LEU A 177 -7.24 16.35 32.02
CA LEU A 177 -7.01 15.52 30.83
C LEU A 177 -6.54 16.35 29.63
N HIS A 178 -7.11 17.54 29.44
CA HIS A 178 -6.71 18.44 28.37
C HIS A 178 -5.28 18.97 28.58
N ASP A 179 -4.97 19.44 29.80
CA ASP A 179 -3.64 19.91 30.17
C ASP A 179 -2.59 18.79 30.02
N SER A 180 -2.96 17.56 30.40
CA SER A 180 -2.11 16.38 30.22
C SER A 180 -1.84 16.08 28.74
N ASN A 181 -2.84 16.23 27.87
CA ASN A 181 -2.66 16.04 26.44
C ASN A 181 -1.72 17.08 25.83
N ILE A 182 -1.83 18.36 26.21
CA ILE A 182 -0.91 19.42 25.76
C ILE A 182 0.53 19.08 26.19
N PHE A 183 0.70 18.63 27.43
CA PHE A 183 2.00 18.24 27.95
C PHE A 183 2.60 17.02 27.23
N LEU A 184 1.80 15.99 26.95
CA LEU A 184 2.25 14.82 26.18
C LEU A 184 2.65 15.19 24.75
N GLU A 185 1.96 16.16 24.13
CA GLU A 185 2.35 16.70 22.82
C GLU A 185 3.69 17.44 22.85
N GLU A 186 3.99 18.16 23.94
CA GLU A 186 5.30 18.79 24.13
C GLU A 186 6.42 17.78 24.29
N ILE A 187 6.22 16.73 25.09
CA ILE A 187 7.19 15.61 25.21
C ILE A 187 7.38 14.94 23.85
N GLN A 188 6.30 14.67 23.12
CA GLN A 188 6.38 14.07 21.79
C GLN A 188 7.16 14.95 20.81
N ARG A 189 7.02 16.29 20.91
CA ARG A 189 7.78 17.26 20.10
C ARG A 189 9.26 17.26 20.46
N GLY A 190 9.60 17.23 21.74
CA GLY A 190 10.99 17.10 22.22
C GLY A 190 11.63 15.80 21.73
N LEU A 191 10.92 14.68 21.88
CA LEU A 191 11.34 13.36 21.40
C LEU A 191 11.59 13.36 19.90
N ASN A 192 10.70 13.98 19.10
CA ASN A 192 10.89 14.07 17.66
C ASN A 192 12.14 14.88 17.29
N THR A 193 12.41 15.98 17.98
CA THR A 193 13.63 16.79 17.78
C THR A 193 14.89 15.96 18.07
N TYR A 194 14.92 15.27 19.21
CA TYR A 194 16.01 14.36 19.58
C TYR A 194 16.19 13.22 18.56
N LEU A 195 15.10 12.59 18.11
CA LEU A 195 15.15 11.54 17.09
C LEU A 195 15.68 12.07 15.75
N GLU A 196 15.39 13.31 15.38
CA GLU A 196 15.96 13.94 14.17
C GLU A 196 17.48 14.12 14.28
N GLU A 197 18.00 14.50 15.45
CA GLU A 197 19.45 14.54 15.69
C GLU A 197 20.07 13.14 15.61
N LYS A 198 19.44 12.14 16.24
CA LYS A 198 19.93 10.75 16.20
C LYS A 198 19.92 10.14 14.80
N ARG A 199 18.95 10.53 13.95
CA ARG A 199 18.91 10.10 12.54
C ARG A 199 20.15 10.52 11.73
N LEU A 200 20.85 11.59 12.14
CA LEU A 200 22.12 11.98 11.50
C LEU A 200 23.23 10.95 11.73
N TYR A 201 23.22 10.25 12.86
CA TYR A 201 24.18 9.19 13.19
C TYR A 201 23.77 7.84 12.59
N PHE A 202 22.47 7.65 12.32
CA PHE A 202 21.92 6.45 11.68
C PHE A 202 21.26 6.78 10.33
N PRO A 203 22.06 6.91 9.25
CA PRO A 203 21.59 7.32 7.92
C PRO A 203 20.38 6.56 7.36
N ARG A 204 20.27 5.26 7.70
CA ARG A 204 19.17 4.40 7.24
C ARG A 204 17.83 4.69 7.95
N ALA A 205 17.87 5.32 9.12
CA ALA A 205 16.67 5.67 9.87
C ALA A 205 15.83 6.76 9.17
N TRP A 206 16.44 7.58 8.31
CA TRP A 206 15.74 8.53 7.44
C TRP A 206 14.82 7.87 6.40
N LEU A 207 15.07 6.60 6.07
CA LEU A 207 14.32 5.86 5.05
C LEU A 207 13.17 5.02 5.65
N ARG A 208 12.88 5.17 6.96
CA ARG A 208 11.77 4.49 7.67
C ARG A 208 10.60 5.45 7.87
N SER A 209 9.37 4.95 7.71
CA SER A 209 8.16 5.65 8.15
C SER A 209 8.08 5.65 9.68
N GLY A 210 7.79 6.82 10.28
CA GLY A 210 7.87 7.05 11.72
C GLY A 210 7.05 6.08 12.57
N SER A 211 7.74 5.21 13.29
CA SER A 211 7.39 4.69 14.62
C SER A 211 8.51 3.73 15.04
N TRP A 212 9.21 4.08 16.12
CA TRP A 212 10.20 3.20 16.75
C TRP A 212 9.55 2.20 17.73
N SER A 213 8.22 2.15 17.79
CA SER A 213 7.46 1.43 18.83
C SER A 213 7.48 -0.09 18.75
N ARG A 214 8.02 -0.70 17.69
CA ARG A 214 8.02 -2.16 17.52
C ARG A 214 9.29 -2.87 18.03
N ALA A 215 10.21 -2.14 18.66
CA ALA A 215 11.45 -2.72 19.18
C ALA A 215 11.27 -3.42 20.54
N ASP A 216 10.24 -3.07 21.32
CA ASP A 216 10.14 -3.50 22.72
C ASP A 216 9.04 -4.54 23.01
N ASP A 217 8.11 -4.80 22.08
CA ASP A 217 7.01 -5.77 22.30
C ASP A 217 7.41 -7.24 22.02
N ALA A 218 8.70 -7.52 21.83
CA ALA A 218 9.22 -8.86 21.63
C ALA A 218 10.16 -9.24 22.77
N GLU A 219 9.61 -9.51 23.97
CA GLU A 219 10.40 -10.08 25.09
C GLU A 219 10.97 -11.48 24.77
N ASP A 220 10.57 -12.12 23.66
CA ASP A 220 11.05 -13.44 23.23
C ASP A 220 11.80 -13.44 21.87
N VAL A 221 12.13 -12.27 21.29
CA VAL A 221 12.99 -12.20 20.09
C VAL A 221 14.24 -11.38 20.45
N PRO A 222 15.46 -11.87 20.20
CA PRO A 222 16.67 -11.11 20.47
C PRO A 222 16.57 -9.71 19.85
N GLN A 223 16.76 -8.66 20.67
CA GLN A 223 16.63 -7.24 20.27
C GLN A 223 17.44 -6.84 19.03
N GLU A 224 18.44 -7.64 18.65
CA GLU A 224 19.21 -7.47 17.42
C GLU A 224 18.41 -7.82 16.15
N GLU A 225 17.44 -8.74 16.18
CA GLU A 225 16.81 -9.27 14.95
C GLU A 225 15.68 -8.38 14.41
N VAL A 226 14.87 -7.76 15.27
CA VAL A 226 13.72 -6.92 14.84
C VAL A 226 14.19 -5.55 14.31
N GLY A 227 15.24 -4.98 14.90
CA GLY A 227 15.89 -3.76 14.43
C GLY A 227 16.65 -3.96 13.11
N VAL A 228 17.24 -5.14 12.91
CA VAL A 228 17.98 -5.52 11.70
C VAL A 228 17.04 -5.86 10.54
N ALA A 229 15.91 -6.53 10.78
CA ALA A 229 14.97 -6.98 9.73
C ALA A 229 14.30 -5.84 8.94
N VAL A 230 14.21 -4.62 9.49
CA VAL A 230 13.62 -3.44 8.81
C VAL A 230 14.70 -2.45 8.34
N ALA A 231 15.87 -2.44 8.97
CA ALA A 231 17.05 -1.67 8.51
C ALA A 231 17.79 -2.36 7.35
N TRP A 232 17.56 -3.64 7.15
CA TRP A 232 18.02 -4.46 6.05
C TRP A 232 16.80 -5.07 5.36
N SER A 233 16.52 -4.69 4.12
CA SER A 233 15.44 -5.30 3.31
C SER A 233 15.78 -6.73 2.82
N GLY A 234 16.53 -7.49 3.61
CA GLY A 234 17.00 -8.82 3.29
C GLY A 234 17.44 -9.53 4.56
N SER A 235 16.47 -10.04 5.32
CA SER A 235 16.69 -11.22 6.15
C SER A 235 16.85 -12.41 5.20
N ASP A 236 17.81 -13.29 5.52
CA ASP A 236 18.12 -14.58 4.89
C ASP A 236 19.15 -14.53 3.77
N LEU A 237 20.23 -15.30 3.99
CA LEU A 237 21.49 -15.42 3.26
C LEU A 237 21.36 -16.22 1.94
N CYS A 238 22.08 -15.82 0.88
CA CYS A 238 22.56 -16.73 -0.17
C CYS A 238 23.52 -16.04 -1.15
N PHE A 239 24.77 -16.49 -1.16
CA PHE A 239 25.74 -16.19 -2.20
C PHE A 239 25.44 -17.01 -3.46
N LEU A 240 25.90 -16.52 -4.61
CA LEU A 240 25.79 -17.09 -5.96
C LEU A 240 26.50 -18.47 -6.14
N HIS A 241 26.74 -19.26 -5.09
CA HIS A 241 27.57 -20.46 -5.14
C HIS A 241 26.99 -21.77 -4.55
N PHE A 242 25.73 -21.82 -4.08
CA PHE A 242 25.16 -23.07 -3.55
C PHE A 242 24.12 -23.69 -4.48
N TRP A 243 24.60 -24.29 -5.55
CA TRP A 243 23.84 -25.26 -6.33
C TRP A 243 24.21 -26.65 -5.79
N THR A 244 23.50 -27.17 -4.77
CA THR A 244 23.23 -28.61 -4.53
C THR A 244 22.72 -28.93 -3.11
N SER A 245 23.32 -28.45 -2.03
CA SER A 245 23.03 -28.96 -0.66
C SER A 245 21.70 -28.46 -0.06
N GLU A 246 21.42 -27.16 -0.11
CA GLU A 246 20.19 -26.60 0.45
C GLU A 246 18.95 -26.95 -0.36
N VAL A 247 19.07 -26.96 -1.70
CA VAL A 247 17.99 -27.42 -2.59
C VAL A 247 17.71 -28.91 -2.37
N SER A 248 18.73 -29.74 -2.15
CA SER A 248 18.53 -31.16 -1.81
C SER A 248 17.86 -31.34 -0.44
N ASN A 249 18.25 -30.55 0.57
CA ASN A 249 17.60 -30.56 1.89
C ASN A 249 16.15 -30.02 1.84
N ALA A 250 15.88 -29.00 1.03
CA ALA A 250 14.53 -28.44 0.87
C ALA A 250 13.59 -29.37 0.08
N ILE A 251 14.12 -30.14 -0.87
CA ILE A 251 13.41 -31.23 -1.56
C ILE A 251 13.10 -32.37 -0.57
N GLN A 252 14.03 -32.73 0.32
CA GLN A 252 13.82 -33.77 1.33
C GLN A 252 12.84 -33.35 2.44
N ASN A 253 12.80 -32.08 2.83
CA ASN A 253 11.99 -31.56 3.94
C ASN A 253 10.67 -30.89 3.53
N ASN A 254 10.31 -30.91 2.23
CA ASN A 254 9.05 -30.39 1.70
C ASN A 254 8.77 -28.89 2.02
N THR A 255 9.81 -28.06 2.19
CA THR A 255 9.73 -26.61 2.49
C THR A 255 9.79 -25.71 1.24
N LEU A 256 9.50 -26.28 0.07
CA LEU A 256 9.71 -25.74 -1.29
C LEU A 256 9.12 -24.36 -1.62
N ARG A 257 8.16 -23.82 -0.86
CA ARG A 257 7.57 -22.49 -1.17
C ARG A 257 8.59 -21.35 -1.10
N ARG A 258 9.56 -21.40 -0.18
CA ARG A 258 10.62 -20.39 -0.07
C ARG A 258 11.66 -20.56 -1.19
N SER A 259 12.07 -21.80 -1.48
CA SER A 259 13.05 -22.15 -2.53
C SER A 259 12.57 -21.95 -3.97
N LEU A 260 11.25 -21.88 -4.21
CA LEU A 260 10.72 -21.61 -5.55
C LEU A 260 11.06 -20.19 -6.04
N THR A 261 11.11 -19.20 -5.15
CA THR A 261 11.52 -17.83 -5.54
C THR A 261 12.99 -17.80 -5.91
N GLU A 262 13.81 -18.58 -5.21
CA GLU A 262 15.25 -18.76 -5.47
C GLU A 262 15.48 -19.48 -6.79
N LEU A 263 14.82 -20.62 -7.02
CA LEU A 263 14.86 -21.34 -8.29
C LEU A 263 14.36 -20.49 -9.45
N LYS A 264 13.27 -19.72 -9.27
CA LYS A 264 12.77 -18.79 -10.29
C LYS A 264 13.80 -17.71 -10.62
N ALA A 265 14.40 -17.09 -9.60
CA ALA A 265 15.41 -16.05 -9.77
C ALA A 265 16.68 -16.60 -10.45
N VAL A 266 17.17 -17.75 -10.00
CA VAL A 266 18.34 -18.44 -10.57
C VAL A 266 18.07 -18.87 -12.01
N MET A 267 16.91 -19.48 -12.29
CA MET A 267 16.59 -19.98 -13.63
C MET A 267 16.34 -18.84 -14.63
N SER A 268 15.71 -17.75 -14.19
CA SER A 268 15.56 -16.53 -15.01
C SER A 268 16.91 -15.86 -15.32
N PHE A 269 17.83 -15.82 -14.35
CA PHE A 269 19.12 -15.16 -14.48
C PHE A 269 20.17 -16.03 -15.19
N VAL A 270 20.43 -17.23 -14.67
CA VAL A 270 21.52 -18.12 -15.10
C VAL A 270 21.17 -18.85 -16.40
N HIS A 271 19.94 -19.33 -16.58
CA HIS A 271 19.66 -20.25 -17.68
C HIS A 271 19.14 -19.58 -18.97
N HIS A 272 18.40 -18.47 -18.86
CA HIS A 272 17.91 -17.73 -20.02
C HIS A 272 18.78 -16.52 -20.37
N THR A 273 18.95 -15.56 -19.45
CA THR A 273 19.66 -14.31 -19.76
C THR A 273 21.12 -14.57 -20.17
N ALA A 274 21.86 -15.38 -19.41
CA ALA A 274 23.26 -15.67 -19.74
C ALA A 274 23.40 -16.50 -21.03
N ARG A 275 22.50 -17.46 -21.26
CA ARG A 275 22.50 -18.27 -22.48
C ARG A 275 22.16 -17.44 -23.72
N ASP A 276 21.14 -16.60 -23.67
CA ASP A 276 20.71 -15.77 -24.79
C ASP A 276 21.79 -14.75 -25.15
N VAL A 277 22.48 -14.19 -24.14
CA VAL A 277 23.66 -13.35 -24.34
C VAL A 277 24.77 -14.14 -25.02
N VAL A 278 25.10 -15.36 -24.58
CA VAL A 278 26.14 -16.19 -25.21
C VAL A 278 25.79 -16.56 -26.65
N VAL A 279 24.54 -16.95 -26.91
CA VAL A 279 24.05 -17.26 -28.26
C VAL A 279 24.17 -16.02 -29.16
N LYS A 280 23.78 -14.85 -28.64
CA LYS A 280 23.90 -13.59 -29.38
C LYS A 280 25.36 -13.22 -29.64
N LEU A 281 26.25 -13.34 -28.66
CA LEU A 281 27.68 -13.09 -28.85
C LEU A 281 28.30 -14.02 -29.90
N ALA A 282 27.85 -15.29 -29.94
CA ALA A 282 28.28 -16.24 -30.96
C ALA A 282 27.75 -15.88 -32.36
N GLN A 283 26.48 -15.46 -32.46
CA GLN A 283 25.89 -14.98 -33.71
C GLN A 283 26.57 -13.70 -34.22
N ASP A 284 26.91 -12.79 -33.31
CA ASP A 284 27.60 -11.53 -33.60
C ASP A 284 29.09 -11.74 -33.92
N GLY A 285 29.61 -12.97 -33.81
CA GLY A 285 31.01 -13.31 -34.13
C GLY A 285 32.04 -12.64 -33.21
N VAL A 286 31.67 -12.37 -31.96
CA VAL A 286 32.52 -11.67 -30.98
C VAL A 286 33.75 -12.52 -30.66
N SER A 287 34.93 -11.95 -30.87
CA SER A 287 36.21 -12.66 -30.75
C SER A 287 37.20 -11.96 -29.81
N SER A 288 36.93 -10.71 -29.43
CA SER A 288 37.79 -9.91 -28.56
C SER A 288 37.07 -9.45 -27.29
N LEU A 289 37.80 -9.39 -26.18
CA LEU A 289 37.31 -8.78 -24.94
C LEU A 289 37.13 -7.25 -25.06
N ASN A 290 37.67 -6.65 -26.12
CA ASN A 290 37.49 -5.24 -26.43
C ASN A 290 36.25 -4.97 -27.31
N ASP A 291 35.52 -6.01 -27.72
CA ASP A 291 34.34 -5.84 -28.57
C ASP A 291 33.20 -5.21 -27.78
N PHE A 292 32.56 -4.20 -28.38
CA PHE A 292 31.49 -3.45 -27.72
C PHE A 292 30.35 -4.34 -27.23
N GLN A 293 29.98 -5.38 -27.99
CA GLN A 293 28.90 -6.28 -27.59
C GLN A 293 29.19 -6.96 -26.24
N TRP A 294 30.43 -7.42 -26.02
CA TRP A 294 30.89 -7.96 -24.73
C TRP A 294 31.01 -6.88 -23.66
N ILE A 295 31.62 -5.73 -23.97
CA ILE A 295 31.80 -4.62 -23.01
C ILE A 295 30.46 -4.07 -22.53
N SER A 296 29.46 -4.08 -23.40
CA SER A 296 28.13 -3.56 -23.11
C SER A 296 27.32 -4.42 -22.14
N GLN A 297 27.73 -5.67 -21.86
CA GLN A 297 27.06 -6.54 -20.90
C GLN A 297 27.46 -6.23 -19.45
N LEU A 298 26.51 -6.44 -18.52
CA LEU A 298 26.77 -6.37 -17.09
C LEU A 298 27.58 -7.60 -16.64
N ARG A 299 28.80 -7.40 -16.13
CA ARG A 299 29.71 -8.49 -15.78
C ARG A 299 30.21 -8.37 -14.35
N TYR A 300 30.44 -9.53 -13.75
CA TYR A 300 30.93 -9.70 -12.39
C TYR A 300 32.31 -10.36 -12.43
N TYR A 301 33.28 -9.76 -11.73
CA TYR A 301 34.65 -10.25 -11.62
C TYR A 301 34.97 -10.47 -10.15
N TRP A 302 35.69 -11.54 -9.83
CA TRP A 302 36.27 -11.71 -8.50
C TRP A 302 37.65 -11.09 -8.50
N GLU A 303 37.85 -10.08 -7.65
CA GLU A 303 39.15 -9.44 -7.42
C GLU A 303 39.49 -9.60 -5.93
N GLY A 304 40.30 -10.61 -5.62
CA GLY A 304 40.60 -10.98 -4.23
C GLY A 304 39.37 -11.54 -3.51
N SER A 305 38.98 -10.93 -2.38
CA SER A 305 37.81 -11.30 -1.59
C SER A 305 36.54 -10.51 -1.94
N GLU A 306 36.60 -9.61 -2.93
CA GLU A 306 35.48 -8.75 -3.32
C GLU A 306 34.98 -9.05 -4.74
N VAL A 307 33.67 -8.95 -4.93
CA VAL A 307 33.04 -9.06 -6.25
C VAL A 307 32.91 -7.66 -6.84
N MET A 308 33.52 -7.47 -8.01
CA MET A 308 33.59 -6.22 -8.76
C MET A 308 32.67 -6.28 -9.97
N LEU A 309 31.85 -5.24 -10.14
CA LEU A 309 30.93 -5.13 -11.26
C LEU A 309 31.48 -4.21 -12.34
N ARG A 310 31.43 -4.63 -13.61
CA ARG A 310 31.90 -3.83 -14.76
C ARG A 310 30.89 -3.87 -15.91
N MET A 311 30.57 -2.69 -16.46
CA MET A 311 29.74 -2.52 -17.65
C MET A 311 30.21 -1.27 -18.41
N ILE A 312 30.43 -1.36 -19.72
CA ILE A 312 31.00 -0.31 -20.59
C ILE A 312 32.34 0.24 -20.06
N THR A 313 32.31 1.20 -19.14
CA THR A 313 33.46 1.58 -18.34
C THR A 313 33.10 1.37 -16.88
N PRO A 314 33.92 0.67 -16.08
CA PRO A 314 33.62 0.51 -14.68
C PRO A 314 33.47 1.89 -14.03
N PRO A 315 32.32 2.22 -13.39
CA PRO A 315 32.34 3.17 -12.29
C PRO A 315 33.32 2.63 -11.24
N GLY A 316 34.00 3.51 -10.50
CA GLY A 316 35.00 3.08 -9.49
C GLY A 316 34.47 2.02 -8.52
N HIS A 317 35.36 1.36 -7.77
CA HIS A 317 35.07 0.21 -6.89
C HIS A 317 33.67 0.21 -6.25
N ILE A 318 32.72 -0.52 -6.85
CA ILE A 318 31.38 -0.73 -6.28
C ILE A 318 31.44 -1.95 -5.38
N ARG A 319 31.51 -1.71 -4.07
CA ARG A 319 31.46 -2.77 -3.07
C ARG A 319 30.05 -3.36 -2.99
N ILE A 320 29.95 -4.65 -3.24
CA ILE A 320 28.68 -5.39 -3.25
C ILE A 320 28.25 -5.71 -1.81
N ARG A 321 26.99 -5.39 -1.48
CA ARG A 321 26.36 -5.74 -0.20
C ARG A 321 25.31 -6.83 -0.40
N TYR A 322 25.10 -7.64 0.63
CA TYR A 322 24.03 -8.62 0.62
C TYR A 322 22.65 -7.92 0.73
N LEU A 323 21.68 -8.38 -0.07
CA LEU A 323 20.34 -7.76 -0.19
C LEU A 323 19.18 -8.74 0.00
N GLY A 324 19.45 -10.01 0.34
CA GLY A 324 18.41 -11.03 0.42
C GLY A 324 18.04 -11.63 -0.94
N ASN A 325 17.30 -12.75 -0.88
CA ASN A 325 16.74 -13.41 -2.05
C ASN A 325 15.49 -12.66 -2.53
N SER A 326 15.65 -11.85 -3.58
CA SER A 326 14.54 -11.07 -4.16
C SER A 326 14.31 -11.46 -5.62
N PRO A 327 13.04 -11.44 -6.09
CA PRO A 327 12.74 -11.77 -7.48
C PRO A 327 13.46 -10.80 -8.43
N ARG A 328 14.04 -11.35 -9.49
CA ARG A 328 14.72 -10.60 -10.56
C ARG A 328 13.77 -10.33 -11.71
N LEU A 329 13.94 -9.17 -12.34
CA LEU A 329 13.24 -8.83 -13.56
C LEU A 329 13.83 -9.63 -14.73
N VAL A 330 12.97 -10.05 -15.66
CA VAL A 330 13.42 -10.63 -16.93
C VAL A 330 14.14 -9.54 -17.75
N ILE A 331 15.41 -9.80 -18.10
CA ILE A 331 16.21 -8.85 -18.87
C ILE A 331 15.85 -8.97 -20.35
N THR A 332 15.22 -7.92 -20.88
CA THR A 332 14.92 -7.78 -22.31
C THR A 332 15.94 -6.86 -22.98
N PRO A 333 16.02 -6.83 -24.32
CA PRO A 333 16.86 -5.85 -25.04
C PRO A 333 16.57 -4.38 -24.66
N LEU A 334 15.32 -4.08 -24.28
CA LEU A 334 14.92 -2.76 -23.79
C LEU A 334 15.49 -2.49 -22.39
N THR A 335 15.36 -3.46 -21.48
CA THR A 335 15.93 -3.40 -20.11
C THR A 335 17.45 -3.24 -20.16
N ASP A 336 18.13 -4.00 -21.03
CA ASP A 336 19.58 -3.94 -21.23
C ASP A 336 20.04 -2.57 -21.76
N ARG A 337 19.28 -1.98 -22.71
CA ARG A 337 19.51 -0.59 -23.15
C ARG A 337 19.37 0.39 -21.98
N CYS A 338 18.36 0.21 -21.12
CA CYS A 338 18.18 1.04 -19.94
C CYS A 338 19.37 0.91 -18.98
N TYR A 339 19.85 -0.31 -18.72
CA TYR A 339 21.01 -0.55 -17.84
C TYR A 339 22.25 0.18 -18.33
N ARG A 340 22.54 0.11 -19.64
CA ARG A 340 23.68 0.82 -20.25
C ARG A 340 23.62 2.32 -20.02
N THR A 341 22.45 2.93 -20.24
CA THR A 341 22.30 4.38 -20.07
C THR A 341 22.37 4.80 -18.61
N LEU A 342 21.74 4.03 -17.71
CA LEU A 342 21.76 4.31 -16.27
C LEU A 342 23.17 4.12 -15.67
N MET A 343 23.91 3.09 -16.10
CA MET A 343 25.31 2.91 -15.71
C MET A 343 26.20 4.04 -16.23
N GLY A 344 25.96 4.50 -17.47
CA GLY A 344 26.61 5.68 -18.01
C GLY A 344 26.30 6.96 -17.21
N ALA A 345 25.07 7.11 -16.71
CA ALA A 345 24.67 8.23 -15.86
C ALA A 345 25.39 8.19 -14.50
N LEU A 346 25.43 7.02 -13.86
CA LEU A 346 26.13 6.81 -12.59
C LEU A 346 27.62 7.15 -12.69
N LYS A 347 28.28 6.79 -13.80
CA LYS A 347 29.69 7.16 -14.04
C LYS A 347 29.90 8.67 -14.11
N LEU A 348 28.92 9.41 -14.62
CA LEU A 348 28.95 10.87 -14.74
C LEU A 348 28.41 11.58 -13.49
N ASN A 349 28.13 10.85 -12.40
CA ASN A 349 27.47 11.37 -11.20
C ASN A 349 26.10 12.05 -11.50
N LEU A 350 25.43 11.63 -12.58
CA LEU A 350 24.09 12.10 -12.94
C LEU A 350 23.03 11.11 -12.43
N GLY A 351 21.81 11.62 -12.24
CA GLY A 351 20.66 10.77 -12.00
C GLY A 351 20.19 10.07 -13.27
N GLY A 352 19.30 9.08 -13.14
CA GLY A 352 18.67 8.42 -14.29
C GLY A 352 17.18 8.72 -14.40
N ALA A 353 16.69 8.97 -15.61
CA ALA A 353 15.30 9.31 -15.87
C ALA A 353 14.65 8.40 -16.94
N PRO A 354 14.24 7.16 -16.60
CA PRO A 354 13.42 6.35 -17.49
C PRO A 354 12.04 6.98 -17.71
N GLU A 355 11.66 7.16 -18.97
CA GLU A 355 10.40 7.79 -19.39
C GLU A 355 9.67 6.95 -20.43
N GLY A 356 8.35 6.95 -20.40
CA GLY A 356 7.54 6.22 -21.38
C GLY A 356 6.14 5.89 -20.86
N PRO A 357 5.32 5.15 -21.62
CA PRO A 357 3.95 4.82 -21.23
C PRO A 357 3.85 4.02 -19.93
N ALA A 358 2.69 4.07 -19.26
CA ALA A 358 2.45 3.28 -18.06
C ALA A 358 2.57 1.77 -18.36
N GLY A 359 3.11 1.00 -17.42
CA GLY A 359 3.23 -0.46 -17.58
C GLY A 359 4.44 -0.97 -18.38
N THR A 360 5.34 -0.09 -18.84
CA THR A 360 6.58 -0.48 -19.56
C THR A 360 7.74 -0.93 -18.67
N GLY A 361 7.51 -1.07 -17.36
CA GLY A 361 8.52 -1.61 -16.43
C GLY A 361 9.61 -0.64 -15.99
N LYS A 362 9.42 0.68 -16.13
CA LYS A 362 10.39 1.73 -15.72
C LYS A 362 10.92 1.56 -14.30
N THR A 363 10.01 1.51 -13.33
CA THR A 363 10.29 1.43 -11.88
C THR A 363 10.88 0.07 -11.49
N GLU A 364 10.43 -1.00 -12.13
CA GLU A 364 11.01 -2.33 -11.90
C GLU A 364 12.41 -2.46 -12.51
N THR A 365 12.69 -1.78 -13.63
CA THR A 365 14.01 -1.76 -14.26
C THR A 365 15.03 -1.02 -13.40
N THR A 366 14.68 0.14 -12.84
CA THR A 366 15.57 0.87 -11.91
C THR A 366 15.82 0.08 -10.63
N LYS A 367 14.78 -0.56 -10.09
CA LYS A 367 14.88 -1.44 -8.92
C LYS A 367 15.75 -2.66 -9.19
N ASP A 368 15.60 -3.32 -10.34
CA ASP A 368 16.43 -4.49 -10.68
C ASP A 368 17.88 -4.10 -10.96
N LEU A 369 18.15 -2.94 -11.58
CA LEU A 369 19.50 -2.42 -11.71
C LEU A 369 20.14 -2.16 -10.34
N ALA A 370 19.43 -1.49 -9.43
CA ALA A 370 19.94 -1.24 -8.09
C ALA A 370 20.25 -2.54 -7.33
N LYS A 371 19.38 -3.56 -7.46
CA LYS A 371 19.66 -4.92 -6.95
C LYS A 371 20.89 -5.54 -7.60
N ALA A 372 21.05 -5.40 -8.91
CA ALA A 372 22.20 -5.91 -9.66
C ALA A 372 23.53 -5.25 -9.23
N LEU A 373 23.46 -3.97 -8.83
CA LEU A 373 24.54 -3.18 -8.24
C LEU A 373 24.69 -3.40 -6.73
N ALA A 374 23.90 -4.29 -6.14
CA ALA A 374 23.90 -4.56 -4.72
C ALA A 374 23.67 -3.33 -3.83
N LYS A 375 22.83 -2.41 -4.32
CA LYS A 375 22.36 -1.22 -3.62
C LYS A 375 20.91 -1.39 -3.18
N GLN A 376 20.63 -1.04 -1.94
CA GLN A 376 19.25 -0.94 -1.47
C GLN A 376 18.53 0.15 -2.26
N CYS A 377 17.44 -0.21 -2.94
CA CYS A 377 16.61 0.71 -3.71
C CYS A 377 15.35 1.04 -2.92
N VAL A 378 15.21 2.30 -2.51
CA VAL A 378 13.99 2.82 -1.90
C VAL A 378 13.13 3.42 -3.00
N VAL A 379 11.96 2.82 -3.24
CA VAL A 379 11.00 3.33 -4.22
C VAL A 379 10.00 4.21 -3.48
N PHE A 380 9.86 5.46 -3.92
CA PHE A 380 8.93 6.42 -3.36
C PHE A 380 7.93 6.84 -4.43
N ASN A 381 6.63 6.65 -4.18
CA ASN A 381 5.61 7.07 -5.13
C ASN A 381 5.27 8.55 -4.93
N CYS A 382 5.50 9.37 -5.96
CA CYS A 382 5.28 10.80 -5.89
C CYS A 382 3.80 11.15 -6.07
N SER A 383 3.30 12.02 -5.20
CA SER A 383 1.95 12.56 -5.24
C SER A 383 1.97 14.09 -5.18
N ASP A 384 0.85 14.71 -5.54
CA ASP A 384 0.69 16.17 -5.62
C ASP A 384 0.92 16.89 -4.27
N GLY A 385 0.81 16.15 -3.16
CA GLY A 385 0.99 16.66 -1.79
C GLY A 385 2.43 16.61 -1.26
N LEU A 386 3.40 16.16 -2.05
CA LEU A 386 4.78 15.99 -1.60
C LEU A 386 5.52 17.33 -1.48
N ASP A 387 5.98 17.65 -0.27
CA ASP A 387 6.68 18.91 0.04
C ASP A 387 8.22 18.78 -0.13
N TYR A 388 8.88 19.89 -0.46
CA TYR A 388 10.35 19.93 -0.61
C TYR A 388 11.08 19.65 0.71
N LYS A 389 10.46 19.93 1.87
CA LYS A 389 11.02 19.62 3.19
C LYS A 389 11.06 18.11 3.45
N ALA A 390 10.02 17.39 3.07
CA ALA A 390 9.99 15.93 3.16
C ALA A 390 11.03 15.31 2.22
N MET A 391 11.14 15.83 1.00
CA MET A 391 12.18 15.44 0.04
C MET A 391 13.60 15.71 0.57
N SER A 392 13.81 16.87 1.21
CA SER A 392 15.09 17.19 1.87
C SER A 392 15.47 16.12 2.90
N LYS A 393 14.57 15.79 3.83
CA LYS A 393 14.81 14.73 4.84
C LYS A 393 15.19 13.39 4.18
N PHE A 394 14.50 13.05 3.09
CA PHE A 394 14.79 11.84 2.33
C PHE A 394 16.17 11.87 1.65
N PHE A 395 16.54 13.00 1.04
CA PHE A 395 17.86 13.21 0.44
C PHE A 395 19.00 13.20 1.47
N LYS A 396 18.76 13.70 2.70
CA LYS A 396 19.72 13.56 3.82
C LYS A 396 20.03 12.08 4.07
N GLY A 397 18.98 11.26 4.20
CA GLY A 397 19.10 9.81 4.34
C GLY A 397 19.83 9.14 3.18
N LEU A 398 19.49 9.53 1.95
CA LEU A 398 20.09 9.00 0.73
C LEU A 398 21.59 9.30 0.65
N ALA A 399 21.97 10.56 0.87
CA ALA A 399 23.36 11.02 0.80
C ALA A 399 24.25 10.34 1.83
N GLN A 400 23.75 10.14 3.05
CA GLN A 400 24.53 9.49 4.11
C GLN A 400 24.57 7.95 3.98
N SER A 401 23.49 7.31 3.50
CA SER A 401 23.40 5.84 3.43
C SER A 401 24.08 5.22 2.20
N GLY A 402 24.22 5.99 1.12
CA GLY A 402 24.69 5.47 -0.17
C GLY A 402 23.66 4.56 -0.85
N ALA A 403 22.39 4.67 -0.49
CA ALA A 403 21.31 3.91 -1.12
C ALA A 403 20.97 4.44 -2.52
N ALA A 404 20.16 3.68 -3.25
CA ALA A 404 19.51 4.14 -4.47
C ALA A 404 18.08 4.59 -4.13
N ALA A 405 17.63 5.70 -4.69
CA ALA A 405 16.25 6.14 -4.62
C ALA A 405 15.61 6.08 -6.00
N CYS A 406 14.39 5.57 -6.09
CA CYS A 406 13.56 5.67 -7.30
C CYS A 406 12.29 6.43 -6.96
N PHE A 407 12.20 7.67 -7.43
CA PHE A 407 10.98 8.45 -7.34
C PHE A 407 10.05 8.09 -8.48
N ASP A 408 9.06 7.27 -8.17
CA ASP A 408 8.06 6.82 -9.12
C ASP A 408 7.08 7.94 -9.40
N GLU A 409 6.72 8.12 -10.69
CA GLU A 409 5.73 9.10 -11.10
C GLU A 409 6.09 10.55 -10.71
N PHE A 410 7.39 10.87 -10.75
CA PHE A 410 7.97 12.14 -10.26
C PHE A 410 7.31 13.40 -10.86
N ASN A 411 6.81 13.31 -12.09
CA ASN A 411 6.08 14.38 -12.76
C ASN A 411 4.65 14.63 -12.23
N ARG A 412 4.23 13.99 -11.13
CA ARG A 412 3.04 14.37 -10.35
C ARG A 412 3.31 15.47 -9.33
N ILE A 413 4.56 15.65 -8.90
CA ILE A 413 4.90 16.68 -7.92
C ILE A 413 4.56 18.05 -8.49
N GLY A 414 3.84 18.86 -7.71
CA GLY A 414 3.45 20.21 -8.11
C GLY A 414 2.20 20.30 -8.97
N TYR A 415 1.56 19.18 -9.35
CA TYR A 415 0.29 19.22 -10.07
C TYR A 415 -0.87 19.45 -9.09
N ARG A 416 -1.22 20.71 -8.80
CA ARG A 416 -2.53 21.00 -8.20
C ARG A 416 -3.56 21.11 -9.32
N THR A 417 -4.44 20.11 -9.45
CA THR A 417 -5.72 20.34 -10.16
C THR A 417 -6.42 21.52 -9.51
N PRO A 418 -6.84 22.55 -10.27
CA PRO A 418 -7.85 23.47 -9.77
C PRO A 418 -9.06 22.63 -9.35
N GLY A 419 -9.43 22.66 -8.07
CA GLY A 419 -10.60 21.92 -7.59
C GLY A 419 -11.88 22.36 -8.33
N PRO A 420 -12.90 21.51 -8.45
CA PRO A 420 -14.17 21.88 -9.11
C PRO A 420 -14.96 23.01 -8.42
N SER A 421 -14.51 23.51 -7.27
CA SER A 421 -15.29 24.37 -6.36
C SER A 421 -15.24 25.87 -6.68
N ILE A 422 -14.59 26.32 -7.76
CA ILE A 422 -14.46 27.77 -8.09
C ILE A 422 -15.19 28.16 -9.39
N LEU A 423 -16.00 27.29 -9.97
CA LEU A 423 -16.87 27.62 -11.13
C LEU A 423 -18.24 28.17 -10.72
N ASN A 424 -18.32 28.96 -9.64
CA ASN A 424 -19.47 29.84 -9.43
C ASN A 424 -19.21 31.18 -10.14
N HIS A 425 -19.86 31.28 -11.29
CA HIS A 425 -19.81 32.34 -12.28
C HIS A 425 -20.40 33.66 -11.76
N THR A 426 -19.75 34.39 -10.83
CA THR A 426 -20.21 35.76 -10.46
C THR A 426 -19.20 36.74 -9.86
N LEU A 427 -17.90 36.43 -9.75
CA LEU A 427 -16.91 37.36 -9.17
C LEU A 427 -15.61 37.41 -9.99
N ILE A 428 -15.68 37.90 -11.23
CA ILE A 428 -14.55 37.90 -12.17
C ILE A 428 -13.54 39.04 -11.95
N HIS A 429 -13.83 40.09 -11.16
CA HIS A 429 -12.94 41.27 -11.11
C HIS A 429 -11.99 41.42 -9.92
N ARG A 430 -11.92 40.47 -8.97
CA ARG A 430 -11.01 40.57 -7.79
C ARG A 430 -9.93 39.48 -7.66
N ASN A 431 -9.90 38.45 -8.51
CA ASN A 431 -9.03 37.29 -8.33
C ASN A 431 -8.03 37.04 -9.48
N ILE A 432 -7.57 38.08 -10.18
CA ILE A 432 -6.48 37.93 -11.16
C ILE A 432 -5.13 37.71 -10.44
N MET A 433 -4.91 38.31 -9.26
CA MET A 433 -3.69 38.11 -8.48
C MET A 433 -3.57 36.72 -7.82
N GLY A 434 -4.70 36.09 -7.47
CA GLY A 434 -4.71 34.73 -6.92
C GLY A 434 -4.42 33.65 -7.97
N TYR A 435 -4.93 33.82 -9.19
CA TYR A 435 -4.65 32.91 -10.31
C TYR A 435 -3.19 33.01 -10.78
N ILE A 436 -2.60 34.21 -10.83
CA ILE A 436 -1.19 34.39 -11.19
C ILE A 436 -0.25 33.79 -10.13
N SER A 437 -0.59 33.91 -8.84
CA SER A 437 0.19 33.30 -7.74
C SER A 437 0.13 31.76 -7.73
N LEU A 438 -0.99 31.15 -8.11
CA LEU A 438 -1.14 29.68 -8.16
C LEU A 438 -0.38 29.02 -9.32
N SER A 439 -0.26 29.68 -10.47
CA SER A 439 0.60 29.21 -11.58
C SER A 439 2.10 29.42 -11.33
N LEU A 440 2.48 30.33 -10.42
CA LEU A 440 3.88 30.58 -10.05
C LEU A 440 4.41 29.59 -8.99
N CYS A 441 3.58 29.12 -8.06
CA CYS A 441 4.01 28.17 -7.01
C CYS A 441 4.38 26.75 -7.52
N GLN A 442 3.95 26.37 -8.73
CA GLN A 442 4.20 25.01 -9.26
C GLN A 442 5.67 24.79 -9.64
N VAL A 443 6.38 25.85 -10.03
CA VAL A 443 7.80 25.82 -10.43
C VAL A 443 8.73 25.80 -9.21
N GLU A 444 8.26 26.24 -8.04
CA GLU A 444 9.10 26.42 -6.85
C GLU A 444 9.57 25.08 -6.24
N VAL A 445 8.67 24.10 -6.04
CA VAL A 445 9.03 22.83 -5.38
C VAL A 445 10.04 22.03 -6.21
N LEU A 446 9.78 21.87 -7.51
CA LEU A 446 10.69 21.13 -8.40
C LEU A 446 12.04 21.85 -8.57
N SER A 447 12.06 23.18 -8.53
CA SER A 447 13.30 23.96 -8.60
C SER A 447 14.14 23.82 -7.33
N VAL A 448 13.50 23.82 -6.14
CA VAL A 448 14.20 23.56 -4.87
C VAL A 448 14.75 22.13 -4.84
N VAL A 449 13.97 21.14 -5.30
CA VAL A 449 14.45 19.75 -5.43
C VAL A 449 15.61 19.65 -6.42
N ALA A 450 15.62 20.41 -7.51
CA ALA A 450 16.76 20.46 -8.43
C ALA A 450 18.02 20.97 -7.73
N GLN A 451 17.92 22.03 -6.93
CA GLN A 451 19.06 22.54 -6.15
C GLN A 451 19.57 21.53 -5.12
N GLN A 452 18.66 20.79 -4.47
CA GLN A 452 19.01 19.71 -3.54
C GLN A 452 19.80 18.60 -4.23
N VAL A 453 19.30 18.09 -5.36
CA VAL A 453 20.01 17.05 -6.13
C VAL A 453 21.36 17.56 -6.64
N LEU A 454 21.41 18.79 -7.16
CA LEU A 454 22.63 19.40 -7.65
C LEU A 454 23.68 19.55 -6.54
N SER A 455 23.29 19.97 -5.34
CA SER A 455 24.21 20.10 -4.18
C SER A 455 24.89 18.77 -3.85
N ILE A 456 24.12 17.66 -3.87
CA ILE A 456 24.67 16.31 -3.66
C ILE A 456 25.61 15.92 -4.82
N GLN A 457 25.19 16.10 -6.06
CA GLN A 457 26.02 15.76 -7.23
C GLN A 457 27.34 16.53 -7.26
N GLN A 458 27.32 17.84 -6.93
CA GLN A 458 28.51 18.66 -6.83
C GLN A 458 29.44 18.21 -5.70
N ALA A 459 28.88 17.82 -4.54
CA ALA A 459 29.68 17.30 -3.43
C ALA A 459 30.38 15.98 -3.80
N ILE A 460 29.71 15.10 -4.55
CA ILE A 460 30.30 13.86 -5.10
C ILE A 460 31.39 14.19 -6.12
N ALA A 461 31.12 15.10 -7.06
CA ALA A 461 32.09 15.50 -8.09
C ALA A 461 33.36 16.13 -7.49
N LYS A 462 33.22 16.84 -6.37
CA LYS A 462 34.34 17.42 -5.60
C LYS A 462 35.01 16.42 -4.64
N ASN A 463 34.57 15.17 -4.58
CA ASN A 463 35.04 14.13 -3.65
C ASN A 463 35.03 14.55 -2.18
N LEU A 464 34.00 15.28 -1.74
CA LEU A 464 33.86 15.70 -0.35
C LEU A 464 33.46 14.52 0.54
N LYS A 465 34.07 14.40 1.73
CA LYS A 465 33.65 13.42 2.74
C LYS A 465 32.49 13.92 3.61
N ARG A 466 32.42 15.23 3.82
CA ARG A 466 31.34 15.92 4.53
C ARG A 466 30.96 17.17 3.75
N PHE A 467 29.67 17.51 3.76
CA PHE A 467 29.15 18.68 3.05
C PHE A 467 27.94 19.25 3.79
N VAL A 468 27.68 20.54 3.58
CA VAL A 468 26.51 21.21 4.16
C VAL A 468 25.33 21.07 3.20
N PHE A 469 24.23 20.49 3.68
CA PHE A 469 22.99 20.29 2.94
C PHE A 469 21.82 20.82 3.76
N GLU A 470 21.12 21.82 3.22
CA GLU A 470 19.93 22.42 3.87
C GLU A 470 20.23 22.85 5.33
N GLY A 471 21.39 23.48 5.54
CA GLY A 471 21.85 23.97 6.85
C GLY A 471 22.44 22.90 7.79
N THR A 472 22.45 21.62 7.39
CA THR A 472 23.00 20.52 8.21
C THR A 472 24.29 19.97 7.61
N GLU A 473 25.33 19.75 8.43
CA GLU A 473 26.55 19.07 7.99
C GLU A 473 26.35 17.56 7.94
N LEU A 474 26.49 16.95 6.75
CA LEU A 474 26.26 15.53 6.51
C LEU A 474 27.54 14.82 6.07
N SER A 475 27.70 13.57 6.50
CA SER A 475 28.66 12.63 5.90
C SER A 475 28.18 12.19 4.51
N LEU A 476 29.01 12.29 3.49
CA LEU A 476 28.64 11.89 2.13
C LEU A 476 29.14 10.49 1.81
N ASN A 477 28.22 9.64 1.35
CA ASN A 477 28.56 8.39 0.69
C ASN A 477 28.39 8.56 -0.83
N PRO A 478 29.48 8.55 -1.62
CA PRO A 478 29.43 8.82 -3.06
C PRO A 478 28.70 7.74 -3.86
N THR A 479 28.34 6.62 -3.23
CA THR A 479 27.56 5.56 -3.88
C THR A 479 26.07 5.88 -4.00
N CYS A 480 25.59 6.97 -3.42
CA CYS A 480 24.18 7.35 -3.50
C CYS A 480 23.75 7.65 -4.96
N CYS A 481 22.51 7.32 -5.31
CA CYS A 481 21.99 7.59 -6.64
C CYS A 481 20.50 7.89 -6.65
N VAL A 482 20.09 8.76 -7.56
CA VAL A 482 18.70 9.19 -7.72
C VAL A 482 18.19 8.78 -9.09
N PHE A 483 17.08 8.06 -9.11
CA PHE A 483 16.31 7.73 -10.29
C PHE A 483 14.94 8.39 -10.21
N ILE A 484 14.45 8.86 -11.34
CA ILE A 484 13.09 9.38 -11.49
C ILE A 484 12.38 8.62 -12.61
N THR A 485 11.10 8.30 -12.46
CA THR A 485 10.30 7.73 -13.55
C THR A 485 9.24 8.72 -13.99
N MET A 486 8.97 8.75 -15.29
CA MET A 486 7.99 9.67 -15.87
C MET A 486 7.06 8.99 -16.85
N ASN A 487 5.80 9.41 -16.83
CA ASN A 487 4.80 9.07 -17.84
C ASN A 487 4.44 10.38 -18.58
N PRO A 488 5.10 10.69 -19.72
CA PRO A 488 4.76 11.87 -20.50
C PRO A 488 3.35 11.73 -21.12
N GLY A 489 2.65 12.85 -21.29
CA GLY A 489 1.36 12.92 -22.00
C GLY A 489 0.12 12.42 -21.24
N TYR A 490 0.24 12.05 -19.97
CA TYR A 490 -0.92 11.71 -19.13
C TYR A 490 -1.51 12.95 -18.45
N ALA A 491 -2.84 13.01 -18.36
CA ALA A 491 -3.52 14.02 -17.55
C ALA A 491 -3.03 13.94 -16.09
N GLY A 492 -2.86 15.08 -15.42
CA GLY A 492 -2.33 15.10 -14.07
C GLY A 492 -0.81 15.25 -13.94
N ARG A 493 -0.10 15.55 -15.04
CA ARG A 493 1.37 15.55 -15.07
C ARG A 493 1.94 16.88 -15.53
N ALA A 494 2.96 17.36 -14.82
CA ALA A 494 3.74 18.53 -15.22
C ALA A 494 4.92 18.11 -16.11
N GLU A 495 5.36 19.02 -16.99
CA GLU A 495 6.67 18.87 -17.61
C GLU A 495 7.78 19.21 -16.62
N LEU A 496 8.91 18.52 -16.69
CA LEU A 496 10.04 18.84 -15.83
C LEU A 496 10.73 20.14 -16.30
N PRO A 497 11.11 21.02 -15.35
CA PRO A 497 11.98 22.16 -15.62
C PRO A 497 13.33 21.75 -16.25
N ASP A 498 13.88 22.58 -17.13
CA ASP A 498 15.12 22.26 -17.86
C ASP A 498 16.35 22.15 -16.95
N ASN A 499 16.42 22.98 -15.91
CA ASN A 499 17.46 22.90 -14.87
C ASN A 499 17.45 21.54 -14.15
N LEU A 500 16.28 20.95 -13.94
CA LEU A 500 16.15 19.62 -13.35
C LEU A 500 16.48 18.54 -14.38
N LYS A 501 15.97 18.64 -15.62
CA LYS A 501 16.28 17.69 -16.69
C LYS A 501 17.80 17.53 -16.89
N ALA A 502 18.56 18.62 -16.79
CA ALA A 502 20.02 18.59 -16.92
C ALA A 502 20.75 17.71 -15.89
N LEU A 503 20.13 17.45 -14.71
CA LEU A 503 20.70 16.62 -13.66
C LEU A 503 20.51 15.12 -13.90
N PHE A 504 19.68 14.74 -14.88
CA PHE A 504 19.30 13.37 -15.16
C PHE A 504 19.57 12.98 -16.61
N ARG A 505 19.98 11.73 -16.82
CA ARG A 505 20.07 11.14 -18.16
C ARG A 505 18.78 10.40 -18.50
N THR A 506 18.09 10.85 -19.54
CA THR A 506 16.80 10.27 -19.96
C THR A 506 16.97 8.95 -20.70
N VAL A 507 15.99 8.06 -20.53
CA VAL A 507 15.90 6.77 -21.24
C VAL A 507 14.47 6.52 -21.68
N ALA A 508 14.24 6.42 -22.98
CA ALA A 508 12.94 6.01 -23.51
C ALA A 508 12.68 4.52 -23.26
N MET A 509 11.63 4.22 -22.50
CA MET A 509 11.11 2.89 -22.15
C MET A 509 9.78 2.66 -22.86
N MET A 510 9.88 2.07 -24.05
CA MET A 510 8.72 1.72 -24.90
C MET A 510 8.10 0.38 -24.48
N VAL A 511 7.20 -0.16 -25.31
CA VAL A 511 6.55 -1.45 -25.07
C VAL A 511 7.61 -2.58 -25.07
N PRO A 512 7.74 -3.36 -23.99
CA PRO A 512 8.66 -4.49 -23.94
C PRO A 512 8.12 -5.70 -24.71
N ASP A 513 8.99 -6.66 -25.00
CA ASP A 513 8.60 -7.92 -25.63
C ASP A 513 7.87 -8.82 -24.62
N TYR A 514 6.54 -8.84 -24.70
CA TYR A 514 5.69 -9.65 -23.81
C TYR A 514 5.88 -11.15 -24.00
N ALA A 515 6.23 -11.60 -25.22
CA ALA A 515 6.39 -13.01 -25.51
C ALA A 515 7.65 -13.54 -24.82
N LEU A 516 8.77 -12.85 -24.98
CA LEU A 516 10.02 -13.19 -24.29
C LEU A 516 9.85 -13.22 -22.76
N ILE A 517 9.16 -12.22 -22.20
CA ILE A 517 8.88 -12.16 -20.75
C ILE A 517 7.99 -13.33 -20.33
N GLY A 518 6.96 -13.65 -21.12
CA GLY A 518 6.05 -14.77 -20.85
C GLY A 518 6.75 -16.13 -20.90
N GLU A 519 7.60 -16.36 -21.89
CA GLU A 519 8.36 -17.61 -22.05
C GLU A 519 9.26 -17.86 -20.84
N ILE A 520 10.07 -16.86 -20.46
CA ILE A 520 10.99 -16.96 -19.32
C ILE A 520 10.21 -17.14 -18.01
N SER A 521 9.09 -16.42 -17.86
CA SER A 521 8.25 -16.50 -16.67
C SER A 521 7.60 -17.88 -16.51
N LEU A 522 6.95 -18.40 -17.56
CA LEU A 522 6.33 -19.73 -17.54
C LEU A 522 7.38 -20.82 -17.30
N TYR A 523 8.51 -20.73 -18.00
CA TYR A 523 9.61 -21.68 -17.83
C TYR A 523 10.09 -21.72 -16.37
N SER A 524 10.28 -20.55 -15.75
CA SER A 524 10.66 -20.44 -14.32
C SER A 524 9.64 -21.06 -13.36
N MET A 525 8.38 -21.22 -13.79
CA MET A 525 7.30 -21.84 -13.02
C MET A 525 7.15 -23.35 -13.29
N GLY A 526 8.03 -23.94 -14.09
CA GLY A 526 8.04 -25.37 -14.40
C GLY A 526 7.23 -25.77 -15.63
N PHE A 527 6.87 -24.82 -16.50
CA PHE A 527 6.25 -25.13 -17.80
C PHE A 527 7.30 -25.56 -18.81
N ILE A 528 7.16 -26.78 -19.35
CA ILE A 528 8.10 -27.37 -20.31
C ILE A 528 7.74 -26.96 -21.75
N GLN A 529 6.45 -26.88 -22.08
CA GLN A 529 5.94 -26.45 -23.39
C GLN A 529 5.99 -24.92 -23.60
N SER A 530 6.58 -24.19 -22.63
CA SER A 530 6.77 -22.74 -22.72
C SER A 530 7.74 -22.32 -23.82
N ARG A 531 8.59 -23.23 -24.33
CA ARG A 531 9.67 -22.89 -25.26
C ARG A 531 9.37 -23.25 -26.72
N ARG A 532 9.78 -22.35 -27.61
CA ARG A 532 10.04 -22.68 -29.01
C ARG A 532 11.27 -23.61 -29.03
N PHE A 533 11.12 -24.89 -29.35
CA PHE A 533 12.26 -25.66 -29.84
C PHE A 533 12.64 -25.04 -31.18
N SER A 534 13.45 -23.98 -31.17
CA SER A 534 14.23 -23.65 -32.34
C SER A 534 15.19 -24.83 -32.49
N LEU A 535 14.90 -25.70 -33.44
CA LEU A 535 15.79 -26.76 -33.91
C LEU A 535 17.10 -26.10 -34.37
N VAL A 536 17.98 -25.78 -33.44
CA VAL A 536 19.41 -25.67 -33.68
C VAL A 536 19.97 -27.04 -33.33
N TYR A 537 19.60 -28.05 -34.12
CA TYR A 537 20.35 -29.30 -34.19
C TYR A 537 20.88 -29.43 -35.61
N CYS A 538 22.16 -29.07 -35.74
CA CYS A 538 23.17 -29.90 -36.35
C CYS A 538 22.81 -30.53 -37.72
N GLY A 539 22.71 -29.69 -38.74
CA GLY A 539 22.79 -30.13 -40.14
C GLY A 539 24.24 -30.40 -40.55
N PHE A 540 24.92 -31.34 -39.89
CA PHE A 540 26.07 -32.02 -40.46
C PHE A 540 25.99 -33.47 -39.99
N LEU A 541 25.83 -34.40 -40.94
CA LEU A 541 25.78 -35.85 -40.74
C LEU A 541 24.43 -36.42 -40.25
N THR A 542 23.41 -36.38 -41.09
CA THR A 542 22.66 -37.57 -41.54
C THR A 542 21.46 -37.10 -42.37
N GLY A 543 21.38 -37.56 -43.61
CA GLY A 543 20.26 -37.26 -44.51
C GLY A 543 18.97 -37.86 -43.96
N PHE A 544 18.12 -37.02 -43.38
CA PHE A 544 16.71 -37.33 -43.17
C PHE A 544 15.87 -36.13 -43.58
N SER A 545 14.86 -36.42 -44.41
CA SER A 545 14.05 -35.46 -45.14
C SER A 545 13.36 -34.45 -44.22
N LEU A 546 13.41 -33.17 -44.62
CA LEU A 546 12.59 -32.08 -44.11
C LEU A 546 11.10 -32.47 -44.20
N VAL A 547 10.52 -32.88 -43.07
CA VAL A 547 9.08 -33.02 -42.91
C VAL A 547 8.62 -31.92 -41.96
N TYR A 548 8.00 -30.89 -42.53
CA TYR A 548 7.07 -29.96 -41.88
C TYR A 548 7.22 -29.80 -40.36
N CYS A 549 8.15 -28.94 -39.92
CA CYS A 549 8.04 -28.36 -38.59
C CYS A 549 6.94 -27.28 -38.66
N GLY A 550 5.68 -27.70 -38.54
CA GLY A 550 4.57 -26.78 -38.29
C GLY A 550 4.95 -25.88 -37.11
N PHE A 551 4.62 -24.59 -37.23
CA PHE A 551 4.80 -23.56 -36.20
C PHE A 551 4.21 -24.03 -34.85
N LEU A 552 5.01 -24.69 -34.01
CA LEU A 552 4.67 -24.87 -32.59
C LEU A 552 4.82 -23.50 -31.93
N THR A 553 3.72 -22.75 -31.91
CA THR A 553 3.61 -21.49 -31.17
C THR A 553 3.73 -21.79 -29.69
N SER A 554 4.67 -21.12 -29.03
CA SER A 554 4.87 -21.27 -27.59
C SER A 554 3.61 -20.85 -26.84
N LEU A 555 3.36 -21.47 -25.67
CA LEU A 555 2.26 -21.09 -24.79
C LEU A 555 2.25 -19.58 -24.50
N ALA A 556 3.42 -18.96 -24.37
CA ALA A 556 3.56 -17.52 -24.18
C ALA A 556 3.11 -16.70 -25.41
N GLN A 557 3.46 -17.14 -26.63
CA GLN A 557 2.97 -16.49 -27.86
C GLN A 557 1.46 -16.57 -27.98
N LYS A 558 0.83 -17.67 -27.52
CA LYS A 558 -0.63 -17.78 -27.47
C LYS A 558 -1.26 -16.75 -26.53
N ILE A 559 -0.65 -16.49 -25.35
CA ILE A 559 -1.11 -15.43 -24.43
C ILE A 559 -1.03 -14.06 -25.11
N VAL A 560 0.11 -13.74 -25.72
CA VAL A 560 0.33 -12.44 -26.38
C VAL A 560 -0.61 -12.27 -27.57
N ALA A 561 -0.79 -13.33 -28.37
CA ALA A 561 -1.73 -13.36 -29.47
C ALA A 561 -3.18 -13.16 -28.99
N THR A 562 -3.56 -13.80 -27.88
CA THR A 562 -4.89 -13.62 -27.27
C THR A 562 -5.14 -12.15 -26.96
N TYR A 563 -4.22 -11.49 -26.24
CA TYR A 563 -4.38 -10.08 -25.87
C TYR A 563 -4.31 -9.12 -27.06
N ARG A 564 -3.48 -9.42 -28.06
CA ARG A 564 -3.44 -8.67 -29.31
C ARG A 564 -4.78 -8.75 -30.06
N LEU A 565 -5.29 -9.95 -30.28
CA LEU A 565 -6.58 -10.17 -30.95
C LEU A 565 -7.73 -9.55 -30.15
N CYS A 566 -7.71 -9.65 -28.82
CA CYS A 566 -8.67 -8.96 -27.96
C CYS A 566 -8.64 -7.44 -28.16
N SER A 567 -7.45 -6.84 -28.28
CA SER A 567 -7.31 -5.40 -28.51
C SER A 567 -7.75 -4.94 -29.90
N GLU A 568 -7.68 -5.84 -30.90
CA GLU A 568 -8.02 -5.55 -32.30
C GLU A 568 -9.51 -5.85 -32.60
N GLN A 569 -10.12 -6.85 -31.94
CA GLN A 569 -11.46 -7.37 -32.29
C GLN A 569 -12.56 -7.05 -31.27
N LEU A 570 -12.24 -6.90 -29.97
CA LEU A 570 -13.26 -6.60 -28.96
C LEU A 570 -13.62 -5.12 -28.97
N SER A 571 -14.77 -4.80 -28.36
CA SER A 571 -15.18 -3.40 -28.21
C SER A 571 -14.17 -2.59 -27.40
N SER A 572 -13.98 -1.31 -27.76
CA SER A 572 -13.09 -0.41 -27.02
C SER A 572 -13.79 0.07 -25.74
N GLN A 573 -13.26 -0.33 -24.58
CA GLN A 573 -13.78 0.03 -23.27
C GLN A 573 -12.68 0.62 -22.38
N HIS A 574 -13.02 1.63 -21.57
CA HIS A 574 -12.04 2.29 -20.68
C HIS A 574 -11.43 1.37 -19.61
N HIS A 575 -12.13 0.29 -19.25
CA HIS A 575 -11.69 -0.66 -18.22
C HIS A 575 -10.98 -1.88 -18.79
N TYR A 576 -10.84 -1.99 -20.11
CA TYR A 576 -10.07 -3.05 -20.74
C TYR A 576 -8.57 -2.74 -20.67
N ASP A 577 -7.80 -3.68 -20.12
CA ASP A 577 -6.35 -3.61 -20.01
C ASP A 577 -5.73 -4.83 -20.70
N TYR A 578 -4.98 -4.56 -21.77
CA TYR A 578 -4.27 -5.55 -22.58
C TYR A 578 -2.74 -5.39 -22.47
N GLY A 579 -2.27 -4.59 -21.50
CA GLY A 579 -0.84 -4.34 -21.28
C GLY A 579 -0.15 -5.44 -20.48
N MET A 580 1.13 -5.23 -20.18
CA MET A 580 1.97 -6.19 -19.44
C MET A 580 1.41 -6.56 -18.06
N ARG A 581 0.61 -5.68 -17.42
CA ARG A 581 -0.03 -5.98 -16.12
C ARG A 581 -1.08 -7.09 -16.24
N ALA A 582 -1.86 -7.09 -17.32
CA ALA A 582 -2.81 -8.15 -17.61
C ALA A 582 -2.09 -9.47 -17.90
N VAL A 583 -1.08 -9.44 -18.79
CA VAL A 583 -0.24 -10.60 -19.11
C VAL A 583 0.40 -11.19 -17.84
N LYS A 584 1.00 -10.36 -16.98
CA LYS A 584 1.61 -10.81 -15.72
C LYS A 584 0.60 -11.48 -14.78
N SER A 585 -0.64 -11.03 -14.77
CA SER A 585 -1.68 -11.64 -13.92
C SER A 585 -2.05 -13.04 -14.39
N VAL A 586 -2.14 -13.24 -15.70
CA VAL A 586 -2.34 -14.57 -16.30
C VAL A 586 -1.16 -15.48 -16.00
N LEU A 587 0.08 -14.98 -16.16
CA LEU A 587 1.29 -15.76 -15.86
C LEU A 587 1.34 -16.20 -14.39
N THR A 588 1.03 -15.30 -13.45
CA THR A 588 0.97 -15.64 -12.03
C THR A 588 -0.14 -16.65 -11.72
N ALA A 589 -1.33 -16.47 -12.29
CA ALA A 589 -2.43 -17.40 -12.12
C ALA A 589 -2.09 -18.80 -12.67
N ALA A 590 -1.53 -18.88 -13.88
CA ALA A 590 -1.06 -20.12 -14.49
C ALA A 590 0.02 -20.81 -13.64
N GLY A 591 0.97 -20.04 -13.09
CA GLY A 591 1.98 -20.56 -12.16
C GLY A 591 1.38 -21.15 -10.88
N ASN A 592 0.40 -20.47 -10.29
CA ASN A 592 -0.30 -20.97 -9.11
C ASN A 592 -1.11 -22.24 -9.41
N LEU A 593 -1.75 -22.31 -10.58
CA LEU A 593 -2.45 -23.50 -11.04
C LEU A 593 -1.49 -24.67 -11.28
N LYS A 594 -0.31 -24.45 -11.87
CA LYS A 594 0.72 -25.49 -12.06
C LYS A 594 1.23 -26.03 -10.72
N LEU A 595 1.33 -25.21 -9.69
CA LEU A 595 1.69 -25.66 -8.35
C LEU A 595 0.59 -26.51 -7.70
N LYS A 596 -0.68 -26.16 -7.90
CA LYS A 596 -1.83 -26.93 -7.40
C LYS A 596 -2.02 -28.25 -8.15
N PHE A 597 -1.77 -28.24 -9.46
CA PHE A 597 -1.99 -29.37 -10.37
C PHE A 597 -0.74 -29.63 -11.23
N PRO A 598 0.31 -30.27 -10.70
CA PRO A 598 1.59 -30.42 -11.41
C PRO A 598 1.52 -31.29 -12.67
N GLN A 599 0.65 -32.30 -12.69
CA GLN A 599 0.55 -33.32 -13.74
C GLN A 599 -0.47 -32.99 -14.83
N GLU A 600 -1.29 -31.96 -14.63
CA GLU A 600 -2.28 -31.54 -15.62
C GLU A 600 -1.60 -30.95 -16.87
N ASP A 601 -2.29 -31.07 -18.00
CA ASP A 601 -1.79 -30.52 -19.27
C ASP A 601 -1.59 -29.00 -19.17
N GLU A 602 -0.43 -28.55 -19.64
CA GLU A 602 -0.02 -27.16 -19.51
C GLU A 602 -0.91 -26.20 -20.32
N SER A 603 -1.46 -26.67 -21.44
CA SER A 603 -2.41 -25.89 -22.25
C SER A 603 -3.75 -25.75 -21.54
N VAL A 604 -4.23 -26.79 -20.86
CA VAL A 604 -5.45 -26.73 -20.02
C VAL A 604 -5.27 -25.75 -18.86
N LEU A 605 -4.14 -25.81 -18.15
CA LEU A 605 -3.85 -24.90 -17.04
C LEU A 605 -3.75 -23.44 -17.50
N LEU A 606 -3.11 -23.20 -18.64
CA LEU A 606 -3.00 -21.87 -19.20
C LEU A 606 -4.36 -21.33 -19.67
N LEU A 607 -5.14 -22.16 -20.35
CA LEU A 607 -6.47 -21.81 -20.80
C LEU A 607 -7.37 -21.43 -19.63
N ARG A 608 -7.32 -22.22 -18.54
CA ARG A 608 -8.03 -21.91 -17.30
C ARG A 608 -7.61 -20.55 -16.73
N ALA A 609 -6.31 -20.29 -16.63
CA ALA A 609 -5.80 -19.01 -16.16
C ALA A 609 -6.26 -17.82 -17.02
N LEU A 610 -6.30 -17.98 -18.36
CA LEU A 610 -6.79 -16.96 -19.27
C LEU A 610 -8.29 -16.68 -19.08
N MET A 611 -9.09 -17.72 -18.86
CA MET A 611 -10.53 -17.61 -18.62
C MET A 611 -10.81 -16.93 -17.28
N ASP A 612 -10.21 -17.43 -16.19
CA ASP A 612 -10.43 -16.93 -14.83
C ASP A 612 -10.10 -15.43 -14.72
N VAL A 613 -9.01 -14.98 -15.39
CA VAL A 613 -8.55 -13.59 -15.32
C VAL A 613 -9.40 -12.63 -16.16
N ASN A 614 -10.04 -13.08 -17.23
CA ASN A 614 -10.64 -12.18 -18.23
C ASN A 614 -12.17 -12.28 -18.35
N MET A 615 -12.78 -13.43 -18.05
CA MET A 615 -14.22 -13.63 -18.21
C MET A 615 -15.07 -12.62 -17.41
N ALA A 616 -14.62 -12.24 -16.22
CA ALA A 616 -15.33 -11.27 -15.38
C ALA A 616 -15.25 -9.82 -15.91
N LYS A 617 -14.34 -9.53 -16.85
CA LYS A 617 -14.10 -8.17 -17.38
C LYS A 617 -14.95 -7.86 -18.61
N PHE A 618 -15.26 -8.87 -19.42
CA PHE A 618 -15.86 -8.65 -20.73
C PHE A 618 -17.36 -8.36 -20.68
N LEU A 619 -17.81 -7.54 -21.61
CA LEU A 619 -19.23 -7.32 -21.89
C LEU A 619 -19.87 -8.57 -22.48
N ALA A 620 -21.19 -8.72 -22.30
CA ALA A 620 -21.93 -9.89 -22.78
C ALA A 620 -21.76 -10.15 -24.29
N GLN A 621 -21.67 -9.08 -25.10
CA GLN A 621 -21.45 -9.17 -26.54
C GLN A 621 -20.01 -9.57 -26.93
N ASP A 622 -19.04 -9.28 -26.07
CA ASP A 622 -17.62 -9.54 -26.29
C ASP A 622 -17.23 -10.97 -25.84
N VAL A 623 -18.02 -11.58 -24.94
CA VAL A 623 -17.78 -12.95 -24.45
C VAL A 623 -17.77 -14.00 -25.58
N PRO A 624 -18.73 -14.04 -26.52
CA PRO A 624 -18.68 -14.97 -27.65
C PRO A 624 -17.47 -14.76 -28.56
N LEU A 625 -17.08 -13.51 -28.80
CA LEU A 625 -15.89 -13.17 -29.60
C LEU A 625 -14.62 -13.68 -28.92
N PHE A 626 -14.49 -13.46 -27.62
CA PHE A 626 -13.38 -13.97 -26.83
C PHE A 626 -13.33 -15.50 -26.84
N GLN A 627 -14.48 -16.17 -26.68
CA GLN A 627 -14.56 -17.63 -26.79
C GLN A 627 -14.14 -18.13 -28.17
N GLY A 628 -14.48 -17.41 -29.25
CA GLY A 628 -14.00 -17.69 -30.60
C GLY A 628 -12.47 -17.62 -30.71
N ILE A 629 -11.88 -16.49 -30.29
CA ILE A 629 -10.42 -16.29 -30.26
C ILE A 629 -9.72 -17.42 -29.48
N ILE A 630 -10.28 -17.80 -28.34
CA ILE A 630 -9.73 -18.87 -27.49
C ILE A 630 -9.84 -20.23 -28.19
N SER A 631 -10.96 -20.54 -28.83
CA SER A 631 -11.14 -21.81 -29.54
C SER A 631 -10.19 -21.95 -30.73
N ASP A 632 -9.88 -20.84 -31.41
CA ASP A 632 -8.92 -20.80 -32.51
C ASP A 632 -7.48 -21.02 -32.04
N LEU A 633 -7.11 -20.45 -30.88
CA LEU A 633 -5.75 -20.55 -30.32
C LEU A 633 -5.50 -21.87 -29.55
N PHE A 634 -6.55 -22.47 -29.00
CA PHE A 634 -6.51 -23.71 -28.20
C PHE A 634 -7.48 -24.76 -28.74
N PRO A 635 -7.25 -25.30 -29.95
CA PRO A 635 -8.13 -26.30 -30.54
C PRO A 635 -8.10 -27.60 -29.74
N GLY A 636 -9.28 -28.16 -29.44
CA GLY A 636 -9.42 -29.46 -28.77
C GLY A 636 -9.17 -29.48 -27.25
N VAL A 637 -8.95 -28.32 -26.62
CA VAL A 637 -8.75 -28.22 -25.17
C VAL A 637 -10.09 -27.96 -24.47
N VAL A 638 -10.53 -28.89 -23.62
CA VAL A 638 -11.79 -28.78 -22.86
C VAL A 638 -11.47 -28.51 -21.39
N LEU A 639 -12.09 -27.48 -20.81
CA LEU A 639 -11.92 -27.15 -19.39
C LEU A 639 -12.79 -28.04 -18.50
N PRO A 640 -12.26 -28.55 -17.38
CA PRO A 640 -13.07 -29.24 -16.38
C PRO A 640 -14.02 -28.26 -15.71
N LYS A 641 -15.25 -28.70 -15.41
CA LYS A 641 -16.22 -27.87 -14.70
C LYS A 641 -15.80 -27.75 -13.23
N PRO A 642 -15.65 -26.53 -12.68
CA PRO A 642 -15.39 -26.34 -11.26
C PRO A 642 -16.62 -26.78 -10.44
N ASP A 643 -16.37 -27.44 -9.31
CA ASP A 643 -17.42 -27.78 -8.35
C ASP A 643 -17.64 -26.61 -7.39
N TYR A 644 -18.82 -25.99 -7.48
CA TYR A 644 -19.26 -24.91 -6.62
C TYR A 644 -20.50 -25.27 -5.81
N GLU A 645 -20.86 -26.55 -5.66
CA GLU A 645 -22.15 -26.94 -5.09
C GLU A 645 -22.40 -26.37 -3.68
N LEU A 646 -21.39 -26.43 -2.80
CA LEU A 646 -21.50 -25.93 -1.44
C LEU A 646 -21.58 -24.40 -1.39
N LEU A 647 -20.73 -23.72 -2.17
CA LEU A 647 -20.74 -22.27 -2.28
C LEU A 647 -22.08 -21.77 -2.85
N LEU A 648 -22.61 -22.45 -3.87
CA LEU A 648 -23.91 -22.14 -4.46
C LEU A 648 -25.04 -22.27 -3.44
N LYS A 649 -25.03 -23.30 -2.60
CA LYS A 649 -26.02 -23.47 -1.52
C LYS A 649 -25.97 -22.30 -0.53
N ALA A 650 -24.78 -21.98 -0.02
CA ALA A 650 -24.57 -20.87 0.92
C ALA A 650 -24.98 -19.51 0.31
N VAL A 651 -24.66 -19.28 -0.97
CA VAL A 651 -25.09 -18.07 -1.70
C VAL A 651 -26.60 -17.99 -1.83
N HIS A 652 -27.29 -19.08 -2.16
CA HIS A 652 -28.76 -19.09 -2.26
C HIS A 652 -29.43 -18.78 -0.92
N GLU A 653 -28.93 -19.38 0.17
CA GLU A 653 -29.43 -19.11 1.52
C GLU A 653 -29.24 -17.64 1.91
N ASN A 654 -28.09 -17.06 1.61
CA ASN A 654 -27.81 -15.64 1.91
C ASN A 654 -28.63 -14.67 1.04
N ILE A 655 -28.94 -15.03 -0.21
CA ILE A 655 -29.85 -14.26 -1.06
C ILE A 655 -31.24 -14.20 -0.40
N ILE A 656 -31.73 -15.33 0.10
CA ILE A 656 -33.03 -15.41 0.78
C ILE A 656 -33.01 -14.63 2.10
N LYS A 657 -31.95 -14.78 2.92
CA LYS A 657 -31.75 -14.03 4.17
C LYS A 657 -31.81 -12.51 3.93
N LEU A 658 -31.19 -12.04 2.85
CA LEU A 658 -31.19 -10.61 2.47
C LEU A 658 -32.44 -10.16 1.70
N LYS A 659 -33.46 -11.03 1.55
CA LYS A 659 -34.71 -10.77 0.81
C LYS A 659 -34.48 -10.33 -0.64
N LEU A 660 -33.46 -10.91 -1.29
CA LEU A 660 -33.14 -10.68 -2.69
C LEU A 660 -33.73 -11.78 -3.58
N GLN A 661 -33.84 -11.51 -4.88
CA GLN A 661 -34.29 -12.51 -5.86
C GLN A 661 -33.11 -13.38 -6.34
N PRO A 662 -33.19 -14.72 -6.29
CA PRO A 662 -32.14 -15.62 -6.76
C PRO A 662 -32.16 -15.75 -8.29
N VAL A 663 -31.82 -14.66 -8.99
CA VAL A 663 -31.71 -14.68 -10.45
C VAL A 663 -30.39 -15.37 -10.84
N PRO A 664 -30.38 -16.33 -11.80
CA PRO A 664 -29.17 -17.05 -12.20
C PRO A 664 -28.01 -16.13 -12.62
N TRP A 665 -28.34 -15.02 -13.30
CA TRP A 665 -27.37 -13.99 -13.67
C TRP A 665 -26.69 -13.35 -12.45
N PHE A 666 -27.45 -13.06 -11.39
CA PHE A 666 -26.92 -12.47 -10.16
C PHE A 666 -25.99 -13.46 -9.43
N ILE A 667 -26.38 -14.73 -9.35
CA ILE A 667 -25.55 -15.79 -8.76
C ILE A 667 -24.24 -15.95 -9.53
N SER A 668 -24.29 -15.97 -10.86
CA SER A 668 -23.09 -16.01 -11.70
C SER A 668 -22.16 -14.82 -11.43
N LYS A 669 -22.69 -13.62 -11.21
CA LYS A 669 -21.90 -12.43 -10.87
C LYS A 669 -21.28 -12.51 -9.47
N VAL A 670 -21.97 -13.08 -8.49
CA VAL A 670 -21.41 -13.33 -7.15
C VAL A 670 -20.21 -14.28 -7.23
N ILE A 671 -20.30 -15.34 -8.05
CA ILE A 671 -19.18 -16.28 -8.28
C ILE A 671 -18.00 -15.57 -8.95
N GLN A 672 -18.25 -14.72 -9.96
CA GLN A 672 -17.18 -13.94 -10.60
C GLN A 672 -16.46 -13.01 -9.63
N VAL A 673 -17.17 -12.43 -8.65
CA VAL A 673 -16.55 -11.64 -7.57
C VAL A 673 -15.64 -12.51 -6.70
N TYR A 674 -16.08 -13.73 -6.35
CA TYR A 674 -15.28 -14.70 -5.61
C TYR A 674 -14.02 -15.13 -6.39
N GLU A 675 -14.15 -15.48 -7.67
CA GLU A 675 -13.02 -15.84 -8.53
C GLU A 675 -12.01 -14.69 -8.64
N MET A 676 -12.49 -13.44 -8.74
CA MET A 676 -11.61 -12.27 -8.77
C MET A 676 -10.89 -12.01 -7.45
N MET A 677 -11.53 -12.31 -6.32
CA MET A 677 -10.91 -12.26 -5.00
C MET A 677 -9.77 -13.28 -4.87
N LEU A 678 -9.91 -14.48 -5.46
CA LEU A 678 -8.87 -15.51 -5.46
C LEU A 678 -7.66 -15.16 -6.35
N VAL A 679 -7.89 -14.43 -7.44
CA VAL A 679 -6.82 -14.05 -8.39
C VAL A 679 -6.06 -12.81 -7.93
N ARG A 680 -6.73 -11.81 -7.37
CA ARG A 680 -6.12 -10.51 -7.01
C ARG A 680 -6.64 -9.99 -5.67
N HIS A 681 -5.72 -9.46 -4.86
CA HIS A 681 -6.05 -8.75 -3.62
C HIS A 681 -6.90 -7.49 -3.82
N GLY A 682 -6.79 -6.82 -4.97
CA GLY A 682 -7.53 -5.62 -5.30
C GLY A 682 -8.24 -5.75 -6.64
N PHE A 683 -9.57 -5.55 -6.64
CA PHE A 683 -10.41 -5.55 -7.83
C PHE A 683 -11.50 -4.47 -7.71
N MET A 684 -12.12 -4.15 -8.84
CA MET A 684 -13.18 -3.13 -8.92
C MET A 684 -14.47 -3.79 -9.40
N ILE A 685 -15.58 -3.51 -8.71
CA ILE A 685 -16.92 -3.89 -9.18
C ILE A 685 -17.50 -2.71 -9.94
N VAL A 686 -17.49 -2.80 -11.27
CA VAL A 686 -17.95 -1.72 -12.17
C VAL A 686 -19.38 -2.00 -12.62
N GLY A 687 -20.19 -0.94 -12.68
CA GLY A 687 -21.57 -1.01 -13.17
C GLY A 687 -22.37 0.22 -12.78
N GLU A 688 -23.54 0.39 -13.36
CA GLU A 688 -24.43 1.53 -13.11
C GLU A 688 -24.99 1.54 -11.68
N PRO A 689 -25.41 2.72 -11.17
CA PRO A 689 -26.17 2.80 -9.92
C PRO A 689 -27.35 1.82 -9.92
N LEU A 690 -27.70 1.29 -8.76
CA LEU A 690 -28.78 0.29 -8.59
C LEU A 690 -28.56 -1.07 -9.29
N GLY A 691 -27.41 -1.30 -9.94
CA GLY A 691 -27.07 -2.59 -10.58
C GLY A 691 -26.71 -3.74 -9.62
N GLY A 692 -27.12 -3.70 -8.35
CA GLY A 692 -26.93 -4.80 -7.39
C GLY A 692 -25.49 -5.03 -6.90
N LYS A 693 -24.53 -4.16 -7.25
CA LYS A 693 -23.09 -4.29 -6.87
C LYS A 693 -22.88 -4.47 -5.36
N THR A 694 -23.55 -3.64 -4.57
CA THR A 694 -23.45 -3.67 -3.10
C THR A 694 -24.06 -4.94 -2.52
N CYS A 695 -25.16 -5.42 -3.10
CA CYS A 695 -25.78 -6.67 -2.71
C CYS A 695 -24.88 -7.87 -3.04
N ALA A 696 -24.19 -7.85 -4.19
CA ALA A 696 -23.36 -8.96 -4.63
C ALA A 696 -22.22 -9.29 -3.65
N TYR A 697 -21.42 -8.30 -3.23
CA TYR A 697 -20.34 -8.57 -2.27
C TYR A 697 -20.85 -8.83 -0.85
N LYS A 698 -22.01 -8.27 -0.46
CA LYS A 698 -22.63 -8.55 0.85
C LYS A 698 -23.14 -10.00 0.94
N VAL A 699 -23.78 -10.49 -0.12
CA VAL A 699 -24.19 -11.90 -0.23
C VAL A 699 -22.97 -12.82 -0.15
N LEU A 700 -21.89 -12.47 -0.87
CA LEU A 700 -20.66 -13.25 -0.83
C LEU A 700 -20.03 -13.27 0.56
N ALA A 701 -19.97 -12.12 1.25
CA ALA A 701 -19.43 -12.03 2.60
C ALA A 701 -20.22 -12.88 3.61
N GLY A 702 -21.56 -12.87 3.50
CA GLY A 702 -22.43 -13.75 4.31
C GLY A 702 -22.20 -15.23 4.01
N ALA A 703 -22.11 -15.60 2.72
CA ALA A 703 -21.86 -16.97 2.31
C ALA A 703 -20.50 -17.50 2.80
N LEU A 704 -19.44 -16.70 2.74
CA LEU A 704 -18.12 -17.08 3.23
C LEU A 704 -18.07 -17.19 4.76
N ARG A 705 -18.84 -16.37 5.48
CA ARG A 705 -18.99 -16.50 6.93
C ARG A 705 -19.71 -17.79 7.31
N ASP A 706 -20.82 -18.10 6.65
CA ASP A 706 -21.56 -19.36 6.89
C ASP A 706 -20.67 -20.59 6.60
N LEU A 707 -19.85 -20.53 5.55
CA LEU A 707 -18.89 -21.61 5.21
C LEU A 707 -17.76 -21.74 6.24
N TYR A 708 -17.26 -20.63 6.78
CA TYR A 708 -16.26 -20.64 7.85
C TYR A 708 -16.81 -21.27 9.14
N GLU A 709 -18.03 -20.89 9.53
CA GLU A 709 -18.72 -21.48 10.69
C GLU A 709 -19.03 -22.97 10.48
N GLY A 710 -19.25 -23.39 9.23
CA GLY A 710 -19.40 -24.78 8.81
C GLY A 710 -18.10 -25.61 8.80
N LEU A 711 -16.98 -25.09 9.32
CA LEU A 711 -15.66 -25.75 9.38
C LEU A 711 -15.04 -26.08 8.00
N MET A 712 -15.28 -25.24 7.00
CA MET A 712 -14.61 -25.37 5.69
C MET A 712 -13.31 -24.54 5.64
N GLU A 713 -12.43 -24.82 4.66
CA GLU A 713 -11.15 -24.09 4.44
C GLU A 713 -11.31 -22.64 3.95
N GLU A 714 -12.47 -22.01 4.13
CA GLU A 714 -12.74 -20.63 3.73
C GLU A 714 -12.63 -19.68 4.93
N PHE A 715 -12.40 -18.39 4.69
CA PHE A 715 -12.25 -17.41 5.77
C PHE A 715 -13.44 -16.46 5.86
N ALA A 716 -13.84 -16.13 7.10
CA ALA A 716 -14.86 -15.11 7.33
C ALA A 716 -14.39 -13.74 6.82
N VAL A 717 -15.30 -13.02 6.15
CA VAL A 717 -15.03 -11.71 5.57
C VAL A 717 -15.59 -10.62 6.49
N ASP A 718 -14.76 -9.62 6.76
CA ASP A 718 -15.13 -8.34 7.36
C ASP A 718 -14.85 -7.19 6.40
N PHE A 719 -15.69 -6.16 6.37
CA PHE A 719 -15.55 -5.05 5.44
C PHE A 719 -15.92 -3.70 6.06
N GLY A 720 -15.04 -2.72 5.88
CA GLY A 720 -15.29 -1.30 6.16
C GLY A 720 -15.64 -0.53 4.88
N ILE A 721 -16.57 0.43 4.98
CA ILE A 721 -16.99 1.27 3.85
C ILE A 721 -16.46 2.68 4.04
N ILE A 722 -15.71 3.17 3.06
CA ILE A 722 -15.18 4.54 3.05
C ILE A 722 -15.57 5.18 1.71
N ASN A 723 -16.11 6.41 1.77
CA ASN A 723 -16.27 7.25 0.59
C ASN A 723 -15.06 8.19 0.46
N PRO A 724 -14.10 7.92 -0.44
CA PRO A 724 -12.89 8.74 -0.55
C PRO A 724 -13.16 10.16 -1.05
N LYS A 725 -14.36 10.43 -1.61
CA LYS A 725 -14.76 11.76 -2.06
C LYS A 725 -15.48 12.59 -0.98
N ALA A 726 -15.91 11.95 0.10
CA ALA A 726 -16.58 12.65 1.21
C ALA A 726 -15.59 13.37 2.13
N ILE A 727 -14.32 12.98 2.09
CA ILE A 727 -13.23 13.55 2.89
C ILE A 727 -12.14 14.11 1.99
N SER A 728 -11.40 15.11 2.48
CA SER A 728 -10.28 15.66 1.72
C SER A 728 -9.14 14.65 1.61
N MET A 729 -8.34 14.71 0.55
CA MET A 729 -7.19 13.81 0.37
C MET A 729 -6.20 13.86 1.54
N GLY A 730 -6.03 15.03 2.18
CA GLY A 730 -5.17 15.17 3.36
C GLY A 730 -5.71 14.49 4.62
N GLN A 731 -7.03 14.29 4.72
CA GLN A 731 -7.66 13.53 5.81
C GLN A 731 -7.70 12.03 5.50
N LEU A 732 -7.94 11.65 4.24
CA LEU A 732 -7.94 10.25 3.79
C LEU A 732 -6.54 9.62 3.89
N SER A 733 -5.50 10.41 3.59
CA SER A 733 -4.10 10.01 3.67
C SER A 733 -3.34 10.99 4.58
N PRO A 734 -3.47 10.87 5.92
CA PRO A 734 -2.84 11.78 6.87
C PRO A 734 -1.31 11.66 6.90
N PHE A 735 -0.73 10.71 6.17
CA PHE A 735 0.71 10.61 5.94
C PHE A 735 1.22 11.78 5.08
N ARG A 736 1.43 12.93 5.72
CA ARG A 736 2.59 13.76 5.41
C ARG A 736 3.79 13.11 6.12
N PRO A 737 4.78 12.58 5.38
CA PRO A 737 6.00 12.03 5.99
C PRO A 737 6.81 13.08 6.76
#